data_AF-A0A0D5ZDH2-F1
#
_entry.id   AF-A0A0D5ZDH2-F1
#
_cell.length_a   1.000
_cell.length_b   1.000
_cell.length_c   1.000
_cell.angle_alpha   90.00
_cell.angle_beta   90.00
_cell.angle_gamma   90.00
#
_symmetry.space_group_name_H-M   'P 1'
#
loop_
_entity.id
_entity.type
_entity.pdbx_description
1 polymer ?
#
loop_
_entity_poly.entity_id
_entity_poly.type
_entity_poly.pdbx_seq_one_letter_code
_entity_poly.pdbx_strand_id
1 'polypeptide(L)'
;MVIVPSLPASFSSQSGSAIEQVKGSAIPGNANGSSITNSSFHTDILGSRITGYVATGNSTVPINKKVGSLSVVITLKYQDQAGLNSYLQELQDPSSPFYHHYLTHREFVQRYSPPAEVYNSLNKYLASRGFDTKTYSDRVSVGVSGSASQFDSLFHTSIMNVKKGNSTFYAPVKPVSLGWQYHGAISNVAGLSDEHTAQISPLFTGPSGSEVLFGSDLQAAYQLDKLYQARGYPTNETVATILWSGAYNGSSVAPFVPSDISYYFSHNLPPGEPEPVFYGLPVGGAPLPGPSAKNDSTRANYESTLDLEMAGSTAPGATLVEVYGPSPTMSYLDQAFAEILNPNYNTTLDNALSHVTAISNSWGGGDSYDSSWVQYEQESAARGITVLASSGDNGNTGNPAPGFPATVGYDSYGTLAVGGTQTSVAGNASNDGTGTTGIASQSVWYNSPSSGDGSQGGVSSVYSEPSWQLNSPDANGVITGNSTITGVQSGRGTPDVAAVGANMWMYMSTYSYGTGYYELWGTSVASPLDAGLIATMDHYTGSMEGFMNPLIYSLGQDQFQGLYNGPPPFYWIYNGSNGEFSSARGYNLVDGWGSINAYNLILAEQSFESVTLTESGLPSGTRWYVNLTNGQSFSSTSNSISLSEPSGTYGYTASSENGRLVPSSPAGQFSVNGSPVSLGVTFQGRSYSVVFSETGLPPPYEWYVNLSNGLSSGPISSSSYTASLPNGTYSYTVSSGNKSYSPGISSGSFTVQGAAMTVPPVSFSEVRYTFTFNEINLKPGMTWYLNVSGQHSSGPVSSTSYSLKLPNGTYSYTAASTDKRYVPSPSYGTATVNGGPG
;
A
#
# COMPACT_ATOMS: atom_id res chain seq x y z
N MET A 1 -19.78 -20.57 16.38
CA MET A 1 -19.72 -22.05 16.36
C MET A 1 -19.58 -22.46 14.90
N VAL A 2 -18.34 -22.50 14.43
CA VAL A 2 -17.96 -22.84 13.06
C VAL A 2 -16.84 -23.85 13.17
N ILE A 3 -17.01 -24.95 12.45
CA ILE A 3 -16.30 -26.22 12.61
C ILE A 3 -14.96 -26.13 11.85
N VAL A 4 -13.86 -26.35 12.57
CA VAL A 4 -12.51 -26.51 12.00
C VAL A 4 -12.38 -27.95 11.50
N PRO A 5 -12.04 -28.21 10.23
CA PRO A 5 -11.78 -29.56 9.77
C PRO A 5 -10.34 -29.97 10.13
N SER A 6 -10.23 -31.10 10.82
CA SER A 6 -8.99 -31.80 11.12
C SER A 6 -8.36 -32.41 9.87
N LEU A 7 -7.08 -32.13 9.61
CA LEU A 7 -6.25 -32.79 8.59
C LEU A 7 -5.84 -34.20 9.05
N PRO A 8 -5.87 -35.23 8.18
CA PRO A 8 -5.35 -36.55 8.49
C PRO A 8 -3.85 -36.66 8.18
N ALA A 9 -3.11 -37.24 9.13
CA ALA A 9 -1.72 -37.62 8.98
C ALA A 9 -1.59 -38.92 8.17
N SER A 10 -0.87 -38.87 7.05
CA SER A 10 0.02 -39.95 6.58
C SER A 10 0.62 -39.59 5.21
N PHE A 11 1.92 -39.38 5.13
CA PHE A 11 2.66 -39.57 3.89
C PHE A 11 3.94 -40.36 4.13
N SER A 12 4.03 -41.46 3.39
CA SER A 12 5.13 -42.40 3.28
C SER A 12 6.34 -41.77 2.59
N SER A 13 7.51 -41.94 3.18
CA SER A 13 8.80 -41.55 2.62
C SER A 13 9.26 -42.51 1.50
N GLN A 14 9.40 -42.03 0.27
CA GLN A 14 10.33 -42.60 -0.73
C GLN A 14 10.81 -41.55 -1.75
N SER A 15 12.05 -41.09 -1.56
CA SER A 15 13.06 -40.66 -2.57
C SER A 15 14.15 -39.91 -1.79
N GLY A 16 15.47 -40.09 -1.93
CA GLY A 16 16.26 -40.69 -3.00
C GLY A 16 17.34 -39.70 -3.46
N SER A 17 18.36 -39.44 -2.62
CA SER A 17 19.64 -38.70 -2.89
C SER A 17 19.53 -37.23 -3.36
N ALA A 18 20.43 -36.29 -3.05
CA ALA A 18 21.80 -36.34 -2.56
C ALA A 18 22.07 -35.17 -1.59
N ILE A 19 22.73 -35.45 -0.47
CA ILE A 19 23.16 -34.45 0.51
C ILE A 19 24.68 -34.30 0.36
N GLU A 20 25.12 -33.10 0.00
CA GLU A 20 26.53 -32.69 0.07
C GLU A 20 26.84 -32.25 1.51
N GLN A 21 27.75 -32.98 2.16
CA GLN A 21 28.16 -32.74 3.54
C GLN A 21 29.04 -31.49 3.64
N VAL A 22 28.55 -30.44 4.32
CA VAL A 22 29.42 -29.43 4.93
C VAL A 22 30.00 -30.03 6.22
N LYS A 23 31.33 -30.19 6.25
CA LYS A 23 32.09 -30.72 7.38
C LYS A 23 32.12 -29.72 8.54
N GLY A 24 31.31 -29.97 9.57
CA GLY A 24 31.57 -29.51 10.93
C GLY A 24 32.39 -30.55 11.70
N SER A 25 33.61 -30.19 12.10
CA SER A 25 34.52 -31.05 12.86
C SER A 25 33.97 -31.36 14.25
N ALA A 26 33.57 -32.61 14.49
CA ALA A 26 33.30 -33.16 15.82
C ALA A 26 34.52 -33.91 16.37
N ILE A 27 34.92 -33.62 17.60
CA ILE A 27 35.96 -34.34 18.36
C ILE A 27 35.31 -35.58 19.03
N PRO A 28 35.95 -36.76 19.03
CA PRO A 28 35.28 -38.02 19.38
C PRO A 28 35.16 -38.25 20.90
N GLY A 29 33.95 -38.62 21.34
CA GLY A 29 33.68 -39.11 22.69
C GLY A 29 34.10 -40.57 22.86
N ASN A 30 34.89 -40.86 23.90
CA ASN A 30 35.19 -42.21 24.34
C ASN A 30 34.33 -42.53 25.57
N ALA A 31 33.49 -43.55 25.46
CA ALA A 31 32.64 -44.04 26.53
C ALA A 31 33.43 -45.01 27.42
N ASN A 32 33.48 -44.74 28.72
CA ASN A 32 33.64 -45.77 29.75
C ASN A 32 32.93 -45.31 31.02
N GLY A 33 31.97 -46.12 31.47
CA GLY A 33 31.17 -45.86 32.66
C GLY A 33 31.95 -46.04 33.95
N SER A 34 31.68 -45.18 34.94
CA SER A 34 31.93 -45.42 36.37
C SER A 34 31.10 -44.45 37.21
N SER A 35 30.27 -45.03 38.08
CA SER A 35 29.75 -44.54 39.37
C SER A 35 29.54 -43.04 39.62
N ILE A 36 28.27 -42.71 39.88
CA ILE A 36 27.75 -41.46 40.45
C ILE A 36 28.29 -41.28 41.89
N THR A 37 29.20 -40.32 42.11
CA THR A 37 29.38 -39.59 43.39
C THR A 37 30.29 -38.37 43.20
N ASN A 38 29.71 -37.19 42.97
CA ASN A 38 30.09 -35.87 43.53
C ASN A 38 29.44 -34.76 42.70
N SER A 39 28.66 -33.90 43.36
CA SER A 39 28.14 -32.66 42.81
C SER A 39 29.27 -31.65 42.64
N SER A 40 30.01 -31.73 41.54
CA SER A 40 30.79 -30.61 41.03
C SER A 40 29.84 -29.65 40.33
N PHE A 41 29.61 -28.48 40.91
CA PHE A 41 28.97 -27.37 40.22
C PHE A 41 29.82 -27.02 38.99
N HIS A 42 29.41 -27.49 37.81
CA HIS A 42 29.99 -27.04 36.55
C HIS A 42 29.53 -25.61 36.31
N THR A 43 30.40 -24.63 36.58
CA THR A 43 30.27 -23.26 36.08
C THR A 43 30.59 -23.28 34.59
N ASP A 44 29.58 -23.05 33.74
CA ASP A 44 29.73 -23.01 32.29
C ASP A 44 30.11 -21.58 31.85
N ILE A 45 31.13 -21.45 31.01
CA ILE A 45 31.68 -20.16 30.58
C ILE A 45 30.81 -19.64 29.44
N LEU A 46 30.20 -18.46 29.61
CA LEU A 46 29.32 -17.84 28.61
C LEU A 46 30.07 -17.44 27.32
N GLY A 47 31.41 -17.40 27.34
CA GLY A 47 32.25 -17.42 26.15
C GLY A 47 31.86 -16.39 25.10
N SER A 48 31.49 -16.86 23.90
CA SER A 48 31.07 -16.07 22.73
C SER A 48 29.64 -15.50 22.81
N ARG A 49 28.92 -15.70 23.92
CA ARG A 49 27.51 -15.26 24.13
C ARG A 49 27.41 -13.97 24.93
N ILE A 50 28.42 -13.10 24.78
CA ILE A 50 28.52 -11.81 25.45
C ILE A 50 28.78 -10.79 24.37
N THR A 51 27.87 -9.86 24.15
CA THR A 51 28.16 -8.70 23.32
C THR A 51 29.25 -7.87 24.00
N GLY A 52 30.31 -7.58 23.25
CA GLY A 52 31.41 -6.73 23.68
C GLY A 52 32.63 -7.50 24.17
N TYR A 53 33.43 -6.85 25.01
CA TYR A 53 34.79 -7.27 25.29
C TYR A 53 35.00 -7.82 26.70
N VAL A 54 35.77 -8.91 26.80
CA VAL A 54 36.30 -9.46 28.06
C VAL A 54 37.81 -9.22 28.11
N ALA A 55 38.27 -8.48 29.11
CA ALA A 55 39.65 -8.03 29.27
C ALA A 55 40.55 -9.12 29.87
N THR A 56 40.82 -10.18 29.10
CA THR A 56 41.63 -11.33 29.54
C THR A 56 43.06 -11.36 28.97
N GLY A 57 43.63 -10.22 28.56
CA GLY A 57 44.95 -10.14 27.90
C GLY A 57 45.95 -9.14 28.50
N ASN A 58 47.22 -9.26 28.11
CA ASN A 58 48.33 -8.41 28.60
C ASN A 58 48.28 -6.95 28.11
N SER A 59 47.46 -6.64 27.10
CA SER A 59 47.35 -5.31 26.50
C SER A 59 46.36 -4.38 27.23
N THR A 60 45.73 -4.87 28.30
CA THR A 60 44.76 -4.13 29.10
C THR A 60 45.21 -4.01 30.54
N VAL A 61 45.15 -2.80 31.09
CA VAL A 61 45.51 -2.54 32.49
C VAL A 61 44.23 -2.26 33.29
N PRO A 62 43.84 -3.13 34.23
CA PRO A 62 42.74 -2.86 35.15
C PRO A 62 43.03 -1.62 35.99
N ILE A 63 42.05 -0.73 36.05
CA ILE A 63 42.02 0.41 36.96
C ILE A 63 41.19 -0.06 38.15
N ASN A 64 41.74 -0.02 39.37
CA ASN A 64 41.04 -0.39 40.61
C ASN A 64 39.92 0.62 40.98
N LYS A 65 38.96 0.79 40.08
CA LYS A 65 37.78 1.64 40.19
C LYS A 65 36.61 0.90 39.53
N LYS A 66 35.62 0.51 40.33
CA LYS A 66 34.38 -0.08 39.81
C LYS A 66 33.47 0.98 39.21
N VAL A 67 32.67 0.55 38.23
CA VAL A 67 31.51 1.31 37.75
C VAL A 67 30.41 1.25 38.81
N GLY A 68 29.65 2.33 38.94
CA GLY A 68 28.55 2.43 39.93
C GLY A 68 27.42 1.46 39.60
N SER A 69 26.70 1.75 38.52
CA SER A 69 25.56 0.96 38.04
C SER A 69 25.74 0.59 36.56
N LEU A 70 25.17 -0.53 36.17
CA LEU A 70 25.17 -1.07 34.82
C LEU A 70 23.73 -1.38 34.40
N SER A 71 23.48 -1.24 33.10
CA SER A 71 22.29 -1.79 32.44
C SER A 71 22.74 -2.94 31.55
N VAL A 72 22.12 -4.10 31.73
CA VAL A 72 22.46 -5.34 31.03
C VAL A 72 21.21 -5.90 30.39
N VAL A 73 21.30 -6.40 29.16
CA VAL A 73 20.22 -7.14 28.51
C VAL A 73 20.60 -8.61 28.48
N ILE A 74 19.72 -9.47 28.98
CA ILE A 74 19.86 -10.92 28.86
C ILE A 74 18.83 -11.40 27.84
N THR A 75 19.31 -11.93 26.72
CA THR A 75 18.49 -12.40 25.60
C THR A 75 18.42 -13.93 25.64
N LEU A 76 17.22 -14.48 25.55
CA LEU A 76 16.92 -15.90 25.55
C LEU A 76 16.70 -16.42 24.13
N LYS A 77 17.08 -17.67 23.87
CA LYS A 77 16.87 -18.34 22.59
C LYS A 77 15.40 -18.64 22.34
N TYR A 78 14.98 -18.48 21.09
CA TYR A 78 13.73 -19.02 20.60
C TYR A 78 13.61 -20.53 20.86
N GLN A 79 12.40 -20.98 21.19
CA GLN A 79 12.14 -22.39 21.52
C GLN A 79 12.15 -23.31 20.27
N ASP A 80 11.89 -22.74 19.09
CA ASP A 80 11.90 -23.44 17.80
C ASP A 80 12.58 -22.59 16.71
N GLN A 81 13.90 -22.45 16.82
CA GLN A 81 14.69 -21.69 15.85
C GLN A 81 14.59 -22.26 14.42
N ALA A 82 14.51 -23.59 14.29
CA ALA A 82 14.45 -24.24 12.98
C ALA A 82 13.11 -23.94 12.29
N GLY A 83 12.00 -24.05 13.01
CA GLY A 83 10.68 -23.68 12.51
C GLY A 83 10.55 -22.20 12.17
N LEU A 84 11.19 -21.30 12.95
CA LEU A 84 11.24 -19.87 12.62
C LEU A 84 12.00 -19.64 11.31
N ASN A 85 13.18 -20.23 11.16
CA ASN A 85 13.98 -20.08 9.93
C ASN A 85 13.24 -20.60 8.69
N SER A 86 12.53 -21.73 8.80
CA SER A 86 11.70 -22.24 7.69
C SER A 86 10.55 -21.29 7.35
N TYR A 87 9.88 -20.75 8.35
CA TYR A 87 8.81 -19.78 8.12
C TYR A 87 9.31 -18.49 7.47
N LEU A 88 10.44 -17.95 7.93
CA LEU A 88 11.06 -16.77 7.32
C LEU A 88 11.43 -17.00 5.85
N GLN A 89 11.89 -18.20 5.48
CA GLN A 89 12.11 -18.55 4.07
C GLN A 89 10.80 -18.60 3.28
N GLU A 90 9.75 -19.19 3.85
CA GLU A 90 8.42 -19.25 3.23
C GLU A 90 7.78 -17.87 3.04
N LEU A 91 8.10 -16.88 3.89
CA LEU A 91 7.65 -15.49 3.72
C LEU A 91 8.26 -14.83 2.47
N GLN A 92 9.42 -15.29 2.02
CA GLN A 92 10.19 -14.70 0.91
C GLN A 92 10.00 -15.42 -0.43
N ASP A 93 9.24 -16.51 -0.46
CA ASP A 93 8.99 -17.31 -1.67
C ASP A 93 7.60 -16.97 -2.24
N PRO A 94 7.48 -16.28 -3.39
CA PRO A 94 6.19 -15.94 -4.00
C PRO A 94 5.31 -17.16 -4.36
N SER A 95 5.89 -18.36 -4.42
CA SER A 95 5.14 -19.61 -4.65
C SER A 95 4.60 -20.26 -3.36
N SER A 96 5.04 -19.77 -2.20
CA SER A 96 4.61 -20.24 -0.89
C SER A 96 3.22 -19.70 -0.55
N PRO A 97 2.33 -20.52 0.06
CA PRO A 97 1.06 -20.04 0.61
C PRO A 97 1.24 -19.14 1.84
N PHE A 98 2.48 -18.98 2.33
CA PHE A 98 2.81 -18.06 3.42
C PHE A 98 3.52 -16.79 2.93
N TYR A 99 3.72 -16.61 1.63
CA TYR A 99 4.31 -15.38 1.08
C TYR A 99 3.59 -14.14 1.62
N HIS A 100 4.32 -13.23 2.26
CA HIS A 100 3.80 -12.00 2.89
C HIS A 100 2.66 -12.22 3.91
N HIS A 101 2.48 -13.45 4.41
CA HIS A 101 1.55 -13.75 5.49
C HIS A 101 2.25 -13.62 6.83
N TYR A 102 2.50 -12.40 7.27
CA TYR A 102 3.22 -12.09 8.51
C TYR A 102 2.45 -12.48 9.78
N LEU A 103 3.19 -12.71 10.86
CA LEU A 103 2.63 -13.03 12.16
C LEU A 103 2.25 -11.76 12.92
N THR A 104 1.12 -11.82 13.61
CA THR A 104 0.88 -10.89 14.71
C THR A 104 1.87 -11.16 15.86
N HIS A 105 2.11 -10.15 16.70
CA HIS A 105 2.90 -10.30 17.93
C HIS A 105 2.49 -11.55 18.73
N ARG A 106 1.18 -11.71 18.98
CA ARG A 106 0.64 -12.84 19.73
C ARG A 106 0.98 -14.20 19.08
N GLU A 107 0.93 -14.30 17.76
CA GLU A 107 1.22 -15.55 17.06
C GLU A 107 2.71 -15.89 17.12
N PHE A 108 3.59 -14.90 16.94
CA PHE A 108 5.03 -15.08 17.13
C PHE A 108 5.32 -15.58 18.55
N VAL A 109 4.73 -14.92 19.55
CA VAL A 109 4.88 -15.25 20.96
C VAL A 109 4.38 -16.65 21.32
N GLN A 110 3.37 -17.14 20.62
CA GLN A 110 2.84 -18.48 20.83
C GLN A 110 3.73 -19.56 20.19
N ARG A 111 4.35 -19.27 19.03
CA ARG A 111 5.10 -20.24 18.23
C ARG A 111 6.58 -20.32 18.62
N TYR A 112 7.26 -19.19 18.75
CA TYR A 112 8.73 -19.15 18.75
C TYR A 112 9.36 -18.61 20.03
N SER A 113 8.63 -17.79 20.80
CA SER A 113 9.15 -17.21 22.03
C SER A 113 9.55 -18.25 23.09
N PRO A 114 10.51 -17.91 23.98
CA PRO A 114 10.90 -18.78 25.09
C PRO A 114 9.72 -19.23 25.96
N PRO A 115 9.79 -20.44 26.57
CA PRO A 115 8.74 -20.91 27.46
C PRO A 115 8.53 -19.96 28.65
N ALA A 116 7.27 -19.70 28.99
CA ALA A 116 6.91 -18.76 30.05
C ALA A 116 7.48 -19.16 31.41
N GLU A 117 7.62 -20.45 31.69
CA GLU A 117 8.20 -20.98 32.92
C GLU A 117 9.68 -20.59 33.06
N VAL A 118 10.44 -20.70 31.97
CA VAL A 118 11.88 -20.36 31.94
C VAL A 118 12.06 -18.85 32.15
N TYR A 119 11.32 -18.05 31.38
CA TYR A 119 11.37 -16.58 31.47
C TYR A 119 11.00 -16.07 32.86
N ASN A 120 9.86 -16.54 33.40
CA ASN A 120 9.39 -16.14 34.71
C ASN A 120 10.32 -16.62 35.84
N SER A 121 10.94 -17.79 35.69
CA SER A 121 11.94 -18.28 36.66
C SER A 121 13.20 -17.42 36.64
N LEU A 122 13.71 -17.05 35.46
CA LEU A 122 14.85 -16.15 35.34
C LEU A 122 14.56 -14.79 35.97
N ASN A 123 13.40 -14.20 35.65
CA ASN A 123 13.02 -12.90 36.20
C ASN A 123 12.92 -12.94 37.74
N LYS A 124 12.25 -13.96 38.31
CA LYS A 124 12.20 -14.17 39.77
C LYS A 124 13.59 -14.36 40.38
N TYR A 125 14.48 -15.08 39.71
CA TYR A 125 15.85 -15.27 40.16
C TYR A 125 16.62 -13.95 40.21
N LEU A 126 16.54 -13.13 39.16
CA LEU A 126 17.18 -11.81 39.10
C LEU A 126 16.63 -10.87 40.17
N ALA A 127 15.30 -10.76 40.30
CA ALA A 127 14.65 -9.96 41.32
C ALA A 127 15.05 -10.39 42.75
N SER A 128 15.17 -11.70 43.01
CA SER A 128 15.61 -12.22 44.32
C SER A 128 17.05 -11.84 44.70
N ARG A 129 17.87 -11.43 43.72
CA ARG A 129 19.23 -10.91 43.89
C ARG A 129 19.28 -9.38 43.97
N GLY A 130 18.12 -8.72 44.00
CA GLY A 130 17.97 -7.28 44.15
C GLY A 130 18.28 -6.48 42.87
N PHE A 131 18.19 -7.12 41.70
CA PHE A 131 18.21 -6.39 40.43
C PHE A 131 16.84 -5.76 40.16
N ASP A 132 16.86 -4.60 39.51
CA ASP A 132 15.67 -4.06 38.85
C ASP A 132 15.55 -4.69 37.46
N THR A 133 14.36 -5.15 37.12
CA THR A 133 14.11 -5.99 35.94
C THR A 133 12.98 -5.41 35.09
N LYS A 134 13.28 -5.12 33.83
CA LYS A 134 12.29 -4.81 32.78
C LYS A 134 11.99 -6.10 32.01
N THR A 135 10.71 -6.46 31.96
CA THR A 135 10.23 -7.59 31.18
C THR A 135 9.59 -7.15 29.88
N TYR A 136 9.65 -8.03 28.89
CA TYR A 136 9.11 -7.88 27.54
C TYR A 136 8.07 -8.98 27.30
N SER A 137 7.00 -8.66 26.55
CA SER A 137 5.83 -9.53 26.40
C SER A 137 6.09 -10.74 25.50
N ASP A 138 7.09 -10.64 24.63
CA ASP A 138 7.68 -11.70 23.82
C ASP A 138 8.47 -12.73 24.61
N ARG A 139 8.84 -12.43 25.86
CA ARG A 139 9.70 -13.27 26.70
C ARG A 139 11.08 -13.55 26.11
N VAL A 140 11.55 -12.78 25.14
CA VAL A 140 12.85 -12.95 24.47
C VAL A 140 13.94 -12.32 25.33
N SER A 141 13.73 -11.09 25.79
CA SER A 141 14.74 -10.34 26.53
C SER A 141 14.32 -9.99 27.94
N VAL A 142 15.30 -9.76 28.82
CA VAL A 142 15.11 -9.15 30.13
C VAL A 142 16.12 -8.02 30.28
N GLY A 143 15.64 -6.79 30.47
CA GLY A 143 16.47 -5.66 30.86
C GLY A 143 16.77 -5.74 32.35
N VAL A 144 18.04 -5.59 32.74
CA VAL A 144 18.51 -5.78 34.11
C VAL A 144 19.37 -4.59 34.52
N SER A 145 18.97 -3.88 35.57
CA SER A 145 19.74 -2.78 36.14
C SER A 145 20.22 -3.12 37.55
N GLY A 146 21.48 -2.81 37.85
CA GLY A 146 22.09 -3.08 39.14
C GLY A 146 23.52 -2.59 39.26
N SER A 147 24.10 -2.75 40.45
CA SER A 147 25.51 -2.40 40.69
C SER A 147 26.47 -3.39 40.04
N ALA A 148 27.68 -2.94 39.69
CA ALA A 148 28.72 -3.82 39.16
C ALA A 148 29.04 -5.00 40.12
N SER A 149 28.90 -4.82 41.43
CA SER A 149 29.12 -5.89 42.41
C SER A 149 28.00 -6.95 42.43
N GLN A 150 26.77 -6.57 42.11
CA GLN A 150 25.69 -7.54 41.91
C GLN A 150 25.95 -8.37 40.64
N PHE A 151 26.38 -7.73 39.56
CA PHE A 151 26.73 -8.43 38.32
C PHE A 151 27.97 -9.33 38.46
N ASP A 152 29.00 -8.91 39.19
CA ASP A 152 30.13 -9.79 39.54
C ASP A 152 29.66 -11.07 40.23
N SER A 153 28.73 -10.93 41.17
CA SER A 153 28.17 -12.05 41.93
C SER A 153 27.28 -12.94 41.05
N LEU A 154 26.52 -12.35 40.14
CA LEU A 154 25.65 -13.07 39.21
C LEU A 154 26.44 -13.86 38.18
N PHE A 155 27.46 -13.23 37.59
CA PHE A 155 28.21 -13.74 36.44
C PHE A 155 29.58 -14.33 36.81
N HIS A 156 29.87 -14.48 38.11
CA HIS A 156 31.13 -15.00 38.64
C HIS A 156 32.37 -14.34 38.00
N THR A 157 32.28 -13.03 37.74
CA THR A 157 33.32 -12.25 37.07
C THR A 157 33.76 -11.06 37.94
N SER A 158 34.59 -10.17 37.40
CA SER A 158 34.98 -8.91 38.01
C SER A 158 34.91 -7.81 36.95
N ILE A 159 33.92 -6.94 37.04
CA ILE A 159 33.74 -5.81 36.13
C ILE A 159 34.44 -4.59 36.71
N MET A 160 35.39 -4.04 35.95
CA MET A 160 36.21 -2.90 36.37
C MET A 160 36.47 -1.97 35.19
N ASN A 161 36.84 -0.72 35.48
CA ASN A 161 37.42 0.14 34.46
C ASN A 161 38.76 -0.46 33.99
N VAL A 162 38.99 -0.47 32.69
CA VAL A 162 40.21 -0.98 32.05
C VAL A 162 40.74 0.08 31.08
N LYS A 163 42.07 0.12 30.95
CA LYS A 163 42.75 0.96 29.97
C LYS A 163 43.31 0.09 28.85
N LYS A 164 42.98 0.41 27.59
CA LYS A 164 43.53 -0.22 26.37
C LYS A 164 44.01 0.89 25.44
N GLY A 165 45.33 1.01 25.28
CA GLY A 165 45.92 2.16 24.59
C GLY A 165 45.53 3.48 25.28
N ASN A 166 44.89 4.38 24.53
CA ASN A 166 44.39 5.66 25.05
C ASN A 166 42.93 5.62 25.53
N SER A 167 42.21 4.54 25.27
CA SER A 167 40.80 4.40 25.64
C SER A 167 40.64 3.83 27.05
N THR A 168 39.63 4.31 27.76
CA THR A 168 39.19 3.79 29.06
C THR A 168 37.72 3.42 28.96
N PHE A 169 37.38 2.21 29.36
CA PHE A 169 36.04 1.63 29.31
C PHE A 169 35.91 0.63 30.46
N TYR A 170 34.71 0.15 30.78
CA TYR A 170 34.52 -0.96 31.70
C TYR A 170 34.36 -2.27 30.94
N ALA A 171 34.86 -3.35 31.54
CA ALA A 171 34.70 -4.69 31.01
C ALA A 171 34.88 -5.74 32.11
N PRO A 172 34.40 -6.98 31.91
CA PRO A 172 34.76 -8.09 32.75
C PRO A 172 36.25 -8.43 32.54
N VAL A 173 37.02 -8.53 33.62
CA VAL A 173 38.45 -8.92 33.57
C VAL A 173 38.67 -10.41 33.85
N LYS A 174 37.59 -11.18 33.94
CA LYS A 174 37.57 -12.63 34.12
C LYS A 174 36.48 -13.22 33.22
N PRO A 175 36.60 -14.50 32.82
CA PRO A 175 35.51 -15.19 32.12
C PRO A 175 34.19 -15.02 32.87
N VAL A 176 33.13 -14.73 32.12
CA VAL A 176 31.76 -14.60 32.63
C VAL A 176 31.12 -15.99 32.58
N SER A 177 30.44 -16.37 33.65
CA SER A 177 29.70 -17.63 33.75
C SER A 177 28.41 -17.42 34.51
N LEU A 178 27.34 -18.12 34.15
CA LEU A 178 26.07 -18.08 34.89
C LEU A 178 25.78 -19.48 35.44
N GLY A 179 24.98 -19.55 36.51
CA GLY A 179 24.52 -20.83 37.07
C GLY A 179 23.88 -21.72 36.01
N TRP A 180 24.18 -23.03 36.09
CA TRP A 180 23.84 -24.05 35.09
C TRP A 180 22.35 -24.11 34.70
N GLN A 181 21.43 -23.68 35.56
CA GLN A 181 19.98 -23.80 35.31
C GLN A 181 19.46 -22.95 34.12
N TYR A 182 20.18 -21.93 33.66
CA TYR A 182 19.76 -21.05 32.56
C TYR A 182 20.69 -21.07 31.33
N HIS A 183 21.80 -21.81 31.39
CA HIS A 183 22.86 -21.76 30.38
C HIS A 183 22.40 -22.18 28.96
N GLY A 184 21.46 -23.13 28.88
CA GLY A 184 20.91 -23.62 27.62
C GLY A 184 19.99 -22.59 26.97
N ALA A 185 19.33 -21.78 27.78
CA ALA A 185 18.31 -20.82 27.38
C ALA A 185 18.88 -19.46 26.96
N ILE A 186 20.05 -19.05 27.45
CA ILE A 186 20.63 -17.74 27.12
C ILE A 186 21.31 -17.77 25.74
N SER A 187 20.89 -16.84 24.88
CA SER A 187 21.51 -16.51 23.61
C SER A 187 22.63 -15.49 23.79
N ASN A 188 22.36 -14.40 24.51
CA ASN A 188 23.30 -13.28 24.66
C ASN A 188 23.21 -12.58 26.03
N VAL A 189 24.29 -11.91 26.41
CA VAL A 189 24.35 -10.95 27.51
C VAL A 189 25.06 -9.68 27.04
N ALA A 190 24.32 -8.59 26.83
CA ALA A 190 24.86 -7.29 26.41
C ALA A 190 24.96 -6.31 27.59
N GLY A 191 25.94 -5.40 27.57
CA GLY A 191 26.09 -4.34 28.59
C GLY A 191 27.06 -4.65 29.73
N LEU A 192 27.79 -5.76 29.68
CA LEU A 192 28.88 -6.03 30.62
C LEU A 192 30.17 -5.27 30.28
N SER A 193 30.23 -4.70 29.07
CA SER A 193 31.34 -3.89 28.56
C SER A 193 30.79 -2.72 27.74
N ASP A 194 31.45 -1.56 27.83
CA ASP A 194 31.23 -0.39 26.97
C ASP A 194 32.43 -0.05 26.08
N GLU A 195 33.32 -1.02 25.81
CA GLU A 195 34.44 -0.79 24.86
C GLU A 195 33.93 -0.33 23.49
N HIS A 196 32.82 -0.92 23.05
CA HIS A 196 32.19 -0.62 21.78
C HIS A 196 30.86 0.07 22.04
N THR A 197 30.76 1.31 21.58
CA THR A 197 29.52 2.09 21.56
C THR A 197 29.20 2.47 20.13
N ALA A 198 27.91 2.61 19.85
CA ALA A 198 27.46 3.21 18.61
C ALA A 198 28.04 4.62 18.45
N GLN A 199 28.17 5.02 17.20
CA GLN A 199 28.65 6.33 16.79
C GLN A 199 27.60 6.93 15.86
N ILE A 200 27.38 8.22 16.02
CA ILE A 200 26.81 9.07 14.98
C ILE A 200 27.98 9.75 14.27
N SER A 201 27.85 9.89 12.96
CA SER A 201 28.83 10.66 12.18
C SER A 201 28.62 12.16 12.42
N PRO A 202 29.69 12.97 12.35
CA PRO A 202 29.54 14.40 12.50
C PRO A 202 28.74 14.95 11.33
N LEU A 203 27.65 15.64 11.63
CA LEU A 203 26.81 16.28 10.60
C LEU A 203 27.61 17.26 9.75
N PHE A 204 27.48 17.12 8.43
CA PHE A 204 28.21 17.90 7.42
C PHE A 204 27.31 18.94 6.76
N THR A 205 27.95 19.93 6.12
CA THR A 205 27.27 21.01 5.38
C THR A 205 27.94 21.19 4.03
N GLY A 206 27.16 21.55 3.01
CA GLY A 206 27.67 21.75 1.66
C GLY A 206 28.40 23.07 1.44
N PRO A 207 29.01 23.24 0.25
CA PRO A 207 29.49 24.54 -0.20
C PRO A 207 28.31 25.52 -0.41
N SER A 208 28.52 26.77 0.03
CA SER A 208 27.54 27.87 -0.09
C SER A 208 27.02 28.03 -1.52
N GLY A 209 25.69 28.08 -1.68
CA GLY A 209 25.02 28.31 -2.97
C GLY A 209 24.54 27.04 -3.70
N SER A 210 24.69 25.87 -3.09
CA SER A 210 24.05 24.63 -3.56
C SER A 210 22.54 24.69 -3.36
N GLU A 211 21.78 24.00 -4.24
CA GLU A 211 20.36 23.77 -4.00
C GLU A 211 20.17 23.02 -2.69
N VAL A 212 19.19 23.47 -1.90
CA VAL A 212 18.85 22.91 -0.59
C VAL A 212 17.40 22.46 -0.63
N LEU A 213 17.15 21.27 -0.09
CA LEU A 213 15.88 20.57 -0.17
C LEU A 213 15.21 20.50 1.19
N PHE A 214 13.90 20.33 1.19
CA PHE A 214 13.11 19.98 2.36
C PHE A 214 12.60 18.55 2.22
N GLY A 215 12.26 17.88 3.32
CA GLY A 215 11.79 16.49 3.26
C GLY A 215 10.55 16.33 2.35
N SER A 216 9.69 17.35 2.29
CA SER A 216 8.51 17.37 1.41
C SER A 216 8.84 17.42 -0.09
N ASP A 217 9.99 17.98 -0.49
CA ASP A 217 10.42 17.91 -1.90
C ASP A 217 10.56 16.45 -2.35
N LEU A 218 10.92 15.55 -1.42
CA LEU A 218 11.14 14.15 -1.72
C LEU A 218 9.86 13.36 -1.94
N GLN A 219 8.70 13.89 -1.54
CA GLN A 219 7.42 13.28 -1.84
C GLN A 219 7.19 13.18 -3.35
N ALA A 220 7.43 14.27 -4.08
CA ALA A 220 7.37 14.25 -5.54
C ALA A 220 8.64 13.63 -6.15
N ALA A 221 9.83 13.84 -5.56
CA ALA A 221 11.07 13.24 -6.08
C ALA A 221 10.99 11.70 -6.14
N TYR A 222 10.49 11.07 -5.08
CA TYR A 222 10.32 9.61 -4.97
C TYR A 222 8.93 9.10 -5.36
N GLN A 223 8.09 9.97 -5.93
CA GLN A 223 6.78 9.63 -6.48
C GLN A 223 5.76 9.12 -5.44
N LEU A 224 5.93 9.52 -4.17
CA LEU A 224 5.01 9.24 -3.06
C LEU A 224 3.67 9.98 -3.25
N ASP A 225 3.69 11.15 -3.88
CA ASP A 225 2.50 11.95 -4.20
C ASP A 225 1.44 11.15 -4.98
N LYS A 226 1.87 10.26 -5.88
CA LYS A 226 0.98 9.35 -6.63
C LYS A 226 0.31 8.32 -5.72
N LEU A 227 1.01 7.83 -4.70
CA LEU A 227 0.46 6.91 -3.72
C LEU A 227 -0.59 7.61 -2.85
N TYR A 228 -0.29 8.82 -2.36
CA TYR A 228 -1.24 9.63 -1.58
C TYR A 228 -2.51 9.96 -2.36
N GLN A 229 -2.38 10.38 -3.61
CA GLN A 229 -3.53 10.73 -4.46
C GLN A 229 -4.46 9.52 -4.69
N ALA A 230 -3.91 8.30 -4.69
CA ALA A 230 -4.65 7.08 -4.96
C ALA A 230 -5.26 6.41 -3.71
N ARG A 231 -4.62 6.52 -2.53
CA ARG A 231 -5.02 5.80 -1.30
C ARG A 231 -4.99 6.66 -0.02
N GLY A 232 -4.72 7.95 -0.12
CA GLY A 232 -4.56 8.82 1.03
C GLY A 232 -3.24 8.60 1.76
N TYR A 233 -3.16 9.12 2.97
CA TYR A 233 -1.94 9.21 3.76
C TYR A 233 -1.80 8.08 4.80
N PRO A 234 -0.58 7.67 5.18
CA PRO A 234 -0.27 6.55 6.09
C PRO A 234 -0.65 6.81 7.57
N THR A 235 -1.88 7.24 7.83
CA THR A 235 -2.38 7.66 9.15
C THR A 235 -2.52 6.54 10.17
N ASN A 236 -2.43 5.28 9.75
CA ASN A 236 -2.47 4.10 10.63
C ASN A 236 -1.10 3.42 10.76
N GLU A 237 -0.06 3.93 10.09
CA GLU A 237 1.27 3.35 10.11
C GLU A 237 2.14 4.01 11.17
N THR A 238 3.11 3.26 11.69
CA THR A 238 4.12 3.77 12.62
C THR A 238 5.53 3.53 12.08
N VAL A 239 6.34 4.60 12.07
CA VAL A 239 7.78 4.52 11.87
C VAL A 239 8.46 4.68 13.23
N ALA A 240 9.30 3.73 13.60
CA ALA A 240 10.12 3.82 14.80
C ALA A 240 11.56 4.18 14.46
N THR A 241 12.24 4.91 15.34
CA THR A 241 13.67 5.22 15.22
C THR A 241 14.37 4.80 16.50
N ILE A 242 15.60 4.31 16.40
CA ILE A 242 16.39 3.87 17.56
C ILE A 242 17.62 4.76 17.72
N LEU A 243 17.74 5.40 18.89
CA LEU A 243 18.88 6.27 19.19
C LEU A 243 19.18 6.38 20.70
N TRP A 244 19.74 7.52 21.14
CA TRP A 244 20.04 7.83 22.53
C TRP A 244 19.92 9.34 22.81
N SER A 245 19.76 9.67 24.08
CA SER A 245 19.70 11.04 24.58
C SER A 245 21.07 11.72 24.56
N GLY A 246 21.10 13.03 24.34
CA GLY A 246 22.32 13.82 24.42
C GLY A 246 22.92 13.96 25.82
N ALA A 247 24.04 14.68 25.92
CA ALA A 247 24.64 15.03 27.20
C ALA A 247 25.21 16.45 27.24
N TYR A 248 25.13 17.08 28.41
CA TYR A 248 25.71 18.38 28.71
C TYR A 248 26.40 18.36 30.07
N ASN A 249 27.68 18.73 30.13
CA ASN A 249 28.50 18.71 31.36
C ASN A 249 28.43 17.38 32.13
N GLY A 250 28.40 16.26 31.41
CA GLY A 250 28.35 14.91 31.98
C GLY A 250 26.97 14.48 32.51
N SER A 251 25.91 15.28 32.30
CA SER A 251 24.52 14.92 32.60
C SER A 251 23.74 14.68 31.31
N SER A 252 22.91 13.65 31.28
CA SER A 252 22.02 13.37 30.15
C SER A 252 20.98 14.48 29.99
N VAL A 253 20.68 14.85 28.74
CA VAL A 253 19.65 15.82 28.35
C VAL A 253 18.69 15.17 27.35
N ALA A 254 17.46 15.69 27.27
CA ALA A 254 16.44 15.22 26.32
C ALA A 254 16.98 14.97 24.89
N PRO A 255 16.42 14.00 24.14
CA PRO A 255 16.82 13.73 22.76
C PRO A 255 16.45 14.88 21.81
N PHE A 256 15.22 15.39 21.85
CA PHE A 256 14.79 16.48 20.97
C PHE A 256 13.90 17.49 21.71
N VAL A 257 13.64 18.62 21.04
CA VAL A 257 12.71 19.66 21.51
C VAL A 257 11.39 19.50 20.74
N PRO A 258 10.27 19.10 21.40
CA PRO A 258 9.01 18.83 20.71
C PRO A 258 8.43 19.99 19.89
N SER A 259 8.67 21.24 20.31
CA SER A 259 8.18 22.41 19.57
C SER A 259 8.88 22.62 18.24
N ASP A 260 10.11 22.11 18.07
CA ASP A 260 10.85 22.23 16.83
C ASP A 260 10.24 21.30 15.77
N ILE A 261 10.01 20.03 16.12
CA ILE A 261 9.32 19.04 15.26
C ILE A 261 7.92 19.53 14.87
N SER A 262 7.15 20.05 15.84
CA SER A 262 5.81 20.59 15.56
C SER A 262 5.88 21.78 14.60
N TYR A 263 6.88 22.66 14.76
CA TYR A 263 7.07 23.80 13.87
C TYR A 263 7.44 23.34 12.45
N TYR A 264 8.33 22.37 12.32
CA TYR A 264 8.73 21.82 11.04
C TYR A 264 7.50 21.30 10.27
N PHE A 265 6.73 20.37 10.84
CA PHE A 265 5.58 19.82 10.12
C PHE A 265 4.52 20.87 9.76
N SER A 266 4.29 21.86 10.61
CA SER A 266 3.30 22.92 10.32
C SER A 266 3.75 23.91 9.24
N HIS A 267 5.04 23.94 8.86
CA HIS A 267 5.60 24.87 7.88
C HIS A 267 6.22 24.18 6.65
N ASN A 268 6.45 22.87 6.72
CA ASN A 268 7.22 22.12 5.73
C ASN A 268 6.47 20.95 5.09
N LEU A 269 5.15 20.89 5.25
CA LEU A 269 4.30 19.96 4.52
C LEU A 269 3.41 20.72 3.51
N PRO A 270 3.07 20.09 2.37
CA PRO A 270 2.10 20.66 1.44
C PRO A 270 0.78 21.05 2.13
N PRO A 271 0.10 22.12 1.68
CA PRO A 271 -1.17 22.53 2.27
C PRO A 271 -2.24 21.42 2.22
N GLY A 272 -2.74 21.02 3.38
CA GLY A 272 -3.81 20.02 3.52
C GLY A 272 -3.33 18.60 3.82
N GLU A 273 -2.02 18.35 3.85
CA GLU A 273 -1.49 17.08 4.35
C GLU A 273 -1.69 16.98 5.87
N PRO A 274 -1.95 15.77 6.41
CA PRO A 274 -1.97 15.55 7.84
C PRO A 274 -0.55 15.65 8.42
N GLU A 275 -0.40 16.38 9.51
CA GLU A 275 0.86 16.40 10.27
C GLU A 275 1.08 15.02 10.95
N PRO A 276 2.31 14.48 10.90
CA PRO A 276 2.68 13.32 11.69
C PRO A 276 2.48 13.54 13.20
N VAL A 277 2.11 12.48 13.91
CA VAL A 277 2.11 12.48 15.38
C VAL A 277 3.42 11.88 15.85
N PHE A 278 4.12 12.48 16.80
CA PHE A 278 5.43 11.99 17.25
C PHE A 278 5.51 11.80 18.76
N TYR A 279 6.30 10.81 19.18
CA TYR A 279 6.57 10.48 20.57
C TYR A 279 8.04 10.17 20.80
N GLY A 280 8.54 10.51 21.99
CA GLY A 280 9.79 9.98 22.50
C GLY A 280 9.54 8.96 23.61
N LEU A 281 10.10 7.76 23.48
CA LEU A 281 10.02 6.65 24.42
C LEU A 281 11.37 6.38 25.06
N PRO A 282 11.65 6.92 26.26
CA PRO A 282 12.90 6.64 26.95
C PRO A 282 12.95 5.21 27.49
N VAL A 283 14.07 4.53 27.26
CA VAL A 283 14.47 3.32 27.98
C VAL A 283 15.63 3.63 28.92
N GLY A 284 15.93 2.74 29.87
CA GLY A 284 17.13 2.87 30.71
C GLY A 284 17.21 4.13 31.59
N GLY A 285 16.09 4.81 31.82
CA GLY A 285 16.04 6.05 32.60
C GLY A 285 16.47 7.30 31.83
N ALA A 286 16.48 7.26 30.49
CA ALA A 286 16.71 8.44 29.67
C ALA A 286 15.68 9.56 29.95
N PRO A 287 16.08 10.84 29.84
CA PRO A 287 15.18 11.97 30.06
C PRO A 287 14.09 12.03 28.99
N LEU A 288 12.89 12.46 29.36
CA LEU A 288 11.79 12.71 28.42
C LEU A 288 12.16 13.85 27.43
N PRO A 289 11.54 13.89 26.23
CA PRO A 289 11.75 14.97 25.27
C PRO A 289 11.46 16.35 25.88
N GLY A 290 12.23 17.36 25.51
CA GLY A 290 12.04 18.70 26.06
C GLY A 290 13.19 19.68 25.85
N PRO A 291 13.05 20.93 26.37
CA PRO A 291 13.95 22.03 26.07
C PRO A 291 15.40 21.86 26.52
N SER A 292 15.73 20.83 27.32
CA SER A 292 17.12 20.52 27.66
C SER A 292 17.92 20.02 26.46
N ALA A 293 17.26 19.45 25.44
CA ALA A 293 17.92 18.92 24.24
C ALA A 293 18.78 19.96 23.53
N LYS A 294 18.35 21.24 23.53
CA LYS A 294 19.12 22.34 22.93
C LYS A 294 20.53 22.51 23.51
N ASN A 295 20.76 22.04 24.74
CA ASN A 295 22.05 22.15 25.42
C ASN A 295 22.97 20.96 25.11
N ASP A 296 22.54 19.98 24.32
CA ASP A 296 23.35 18.82 24.00
C ASP A 296 24.68 19.23 23.36
N SER A 297 25.77 18.62 23.86
CA SER A 297 27.13 18.80 23.37
C SER A 297 27.66 17.61 22.58
N THR A 298 26.87 16.53 22.50
CA THR A 298 27.21 15.28 21.80
C THR A 298 26.65 15.22 20.38
N ARG A 299 25.68 16.08 20.04
CA ARG A 299 24.93 16.13 18.78
C ARG A 299 23.92 15.00 18.58
N ALA A 300 23.66 14.16 19.58
CA ALA A 300 22.58 13.19 19.53
C ALA A 300 21.23 13.88 19.26
N ASN A 301 21.05 15.10 19.77
CA ASN A 301 19.81 15.84 19.55
C ASN A 301 19.57 16.28 18.11
N TYR A 302 20.63 16.42 17.31
CA TYR A 302 20.46 16.70 15.89
C TYR A 302 19.91 15.47 15.18
N GLU A 303 20.48 14.30 15.47
CA GLU A 303 20.07 13.02 14.88
C GLU A 303 18.63 12.65 15.26
N SER A 304 18.28 12.74 16.56
CA SER A 304 16.89 12.55 17.02
C SER A 304 15.89 13.47 16.31
N THR A 305 16.28 14.73 16.07
CA THR A 305 15.40 15.69 15.39
C THR A 305 15.30 15.38 13.91
N LEU A 306 16.44 15.09 13.27
CA LEU A 306 16.55 14.76 11.86
C LEU A 306 15.71 13.53 11.51
N ASP A 307 15.88 12.45 12.26
CA ASP A 307 15.18 11.18 12.03
C ASP A 307 13.66 11.37 12.01
N LEU A 308 13.13 12.11 12.98
CA LEU A 308 11.71 12.39 13.08
C LEU A 308 11.22 13.28 11.93
N GLU A 309 11.92 14.38 11.62
CA GLU A 309 11.54 15.28 10.54
C GLU A 309 11.54 14.56 9.18
N MET A 310 12.59 13.79 8.88
CA MET A 310 12.75 13.09 7.60
C MET A 310 11.74 11.97 7.42
N ALA A 311 11.53 11.12 8.44
CA ALA A 311 10.53 10.07 8.38
C ALA A 311 9.12 10.64 8.23
N GLY A 312 8.80 11.70 8.98
CA GLY A 312 7.50 12.35 8.91
C GLY A 312 7.22 13.05 7.58
N SER A 313 8.25 13.58 6.90
CA SER A 313 8.10 14.22 5.60
C SER A 313 7.71 13.25 4.48
N THR A 314 8.19 12.01 4.53
CA THR A 314 7.89 10.97 3.53
C THR A 314 6.76 10.03 3.97
N ALA A 315 6.25 10.19 5.20
CA ALA A 315 5.05 9.56 5.72
C ALA A 315 4.14 10.57 6.44
N PRO A 316 3.61 11.60 5.73
CA PRO A 316 2.71 12.57 6.33
C PRO A 316 1.51 11.86 6.98
N GLY A 317 1.19 12.24 8.22
CA GLY A 317 0.11 11.66 9.01
C GLY A 317 0.43 10.37 9.76
N ALA A 318 1.57 9.72 9.50
CA ALA A 318 2.00 8.55 10.26
C ALA A 318 2.31 8.90 11.72
N THR A 319 2.37 7.87 12.57
CA THR A 319 2.92 8.03 13.92
C THR A 319 4.42 7.77 13.91
N LEU A 320 5.20 8.62 14.55
CA LEU A 320 6.64 8.51 14.69
C LEU A 320 6.98 8.21 16.16
N VAL A 321 7.81 7.21 16.41
CA VAL A 321 8.24 6.87 17.77
C VAL A 321 9.75 6.73 17.83
N GLU A 322 10.43 7.71 18.41
CA GLU A 322 11.84 7.55 18.76
C GLU A 322 11.95 6.79 20.08
N VAL A 323 12.60 5.61 20.04
CA VAL A 323 12.90 4.82 21.24
C VAL A 323 14.39 4.94 21.53
N TYR A 324 14.73 5.45 22.72
CA TYR A 324 16.09 5.90 22.97
C TYR A 324 16.58 5.63 24.39
N GLY A 325 17.86 5.29 24.51
CA GLY A 325 18.56 5.13 25.79
C GLY A 325 19.25 6.39 26.29
N PRO A 326 19.87 6.37 27.50
CA PRO A 326 20.63 7.52 28.00
C PRO A 326 22.02 7.67 27.37
N SER A 327 22.52 6.68 26.63
CA SER A 327 23.86 6.66 26.03
C SER A 327 23.95 5.64 24.87
N PRO A 328 24.97 5.73 23.99
CA PRO A 328 25.12 4.89 22.79
C PRO A 328 25.60 3.46 23.05
N THR A 329 25.38 2.90 24.24
CA THR A 329 25.83 1.52 24.52
C THR A 329 24.90 0.51 23.87
N MET A 330 25.44 -0.61 23.37
CA MET A 330 24.66 -1.69 22.76
C MET A 330 23.51 -2.17 23.65
N SER A 331 23.71 -2.22 24.97
CA SER A 331 22.65 -2.63 25.90
C SER A 331 21.40 -1.75 25.88
N TYR A 332 21.51 -0.47 25.53
CA TYR A 332 20.36 0.41 25.43
C TYR A 332 19.74 0.38 24.04
N LEU A 333 20.53 0.19 22.99
CA LEU A 333 20.05 -0.02 21.63
C LEU A 333 19.25 -1.33 21.55
N ASP A 334 19.77 -2.40 22.17
CA ASP A 334 19.05 -3.67 22.34
C ASP A 334 17.74 -3.51 23.12
N GLN A 335 17.72 -2.66 24.18
CA GLN A 335 16.50 -2.39 24.92
C GLN A 335 15.48 -1.59 24.12
N ALA A 336 15.95 -0.63 23.31
CA ALA A 336 15.09 0.17 22.45
C ALA A 336 14.43 -0.71 21.39
N PHE A 337 15.21 -1.56 20.72
CA PHE A 337 14.67 -2.51 19.75
C PHE A 337 13.68 -3.50 20.41
N ALA A 338 14.06 -4.06 21.57
CA ALA A 338 13.15 -4.91 22.34
C ALA A 338 11.86 -4.17 22.73
N GLU A 339 11.91 -2.89 23.11
CA GLU A 339 10.70 -2.13 23.48
C GLU A 339 9.77 -1.94 22.26
N ILE A 340 10.33 -1.64 21.07
CA ILE A 340 9.56 -1.52 19.82
C ILE A 340 8.79 -2.81 19.51
N LEU A 341 9.45 -3.96 19.65
CA LEU A 341 8.85 -5.26 19.39
C LEU A 341 7.84 -5.68 20.46
N ASN A 342 7.72 -4.99 21.58
CA ASN A 342 6.93 -5.46 22.73
C ASN A 342 5.82 -4.49 23.18
N PRO A 343 4.92 -4.07 22.28
CA PRO A 343 3.78 -3.24 22.66
C PRO A 343 2.88 -3.99 23.64
N ASN A 344 2.47 -3.33 24.73
CA ASN A 344 1.59 -3.92 25.75
C ASN A 344 0.10 -3.55 25.56
N TYR A 345 -0.24 -2.83 24.48
CA TYR A 345 -1.58 -2.37 24.06
C TYR A 345 -2.39 -1.57 25.10
N ASN A 346 -1.74 -1.08 26.16
CA ASN A 346 -2.43 -0.46 27.30
C ASN A 346 -2.30 1.06 27.33
N THR A 347 -1.49 1.62 26.44
CA THR A 347 -1.25 3.06 26.33
C THR A 347 -1.35 3.50 24.87
N THR A 348 -1.50 4.82 24.65
CA THR A 348 -1.46 5.40 23.30
C THR A 348 -0.18 5.02 22.57
N LEU A 349 0.96 4.98 23.28
CA LEU A 349 2.25 4.66 22.72
C LEU A 349 2.39 3.18 22.39
N ASP A 350 1.87 2.29 23.25
CA ASP A 350 1.81 0.86 22.92
C ASP A 350 0.93 0.60 21.69
N ASN A 351 -0.17 1.34 21.54
CA ASN A 351 -1.03 1.24 20.35
C ASN A 351 -0.33 1.79 19.11
N ALA A 352 0.50 2.82 19.22
CA ALA A 352 1.35 3.24 18.10
C ALA A 352 2.33 2.12 17.73
N LEU A 353 3.07 1.58 18.71
CA LEU A 353 4.05 0.53 18.49
C LEU A 353 3.46 -0.79 17.93
N SER A 354 2.15 -1.01 18.06
CA SER A 354 1.51 -2.17 17.43
C SER A 354 1.30 -2.06 15.92
N HIS A 355 1.53 -0.88 15.34
CA HIS A 355 1.42 -0.61 13.91
C HIS A 355 2.77 -0.23 13.29
N VAL A 356 3.88 -0.66 13.91
CA VAL A 356 5.22 -0.42 13.35
C VAL A 356 5.36 -1.18 12.04
N THR A 357 5.69 -0.45 10.98
CA THR A 357 6.01 -0.98 9.65
C THR A 357 7.51 -0.89 9.39
N ALA A 358 8.16 0.19 9.83
CA ALA A 358 9.58 0.43 9.60
C ALA A 358 10.31 0.86 10.88
N ILE A 359 11.56 0.40 11.04
CA ILE A 359 12.50 0.80 12.09
C ILE A 359 13.75 1.36 11.43
N SER A 360 14.04 2.65 11.65
CA SER A 360 15.24 3.31 11.13
C SER A 360 16.34 3.44 12.20
N ASN A 361 17.59 3.26 11.77
CA ASN A 361 18.78 3.37 12.61
C ASN A 361 19.80 4.30 11.94
N SER A 362 19.92 5.52 12.45
CA SER A 362 20.87 6.53 11.97
C SER A 362 22.18 6.54 12.77
N TRP A 363 22.69 5.35 13.10
CA TRP A 363 23.93 5.17 13.84
C TRP A 363 24.66 3.92 13.37
N GLY A 364 25.98 3.91 13.59
CA GLY A 364 26.83 2.80 13.18
C GLY A 364 27.88 2.42 14.23
N GLY A 365 28.50 1.26 14.05
CA GLY A 365 29.61 0.78 14.86
C GLY A 365 30.77 0.25 14.01
N GLY A 366 31.48 -0.75 14.53
CA GLY A 366 32.34 -1.59 13.68
C GLY A 366 31.52 -2.67 12.98
N ASP A 367 32.05 -3.23 11.89
CA ASP A 367 31.53 -4.48 11.30
C ASP A 367 31.64 -5.59 12.37
N SER A 368 30.51 -5.89 13.01
CA SER A 368 30.47 -6.68 14.24
C SER A 368 29.16 -7.47 14.35
N TYR A 369 29.19 -8.50 15.19
CA TYR A 369 28.08 -9.42 15.38
C TYR A 369 27.41 -9.18 16.74
N ASP A 370 26.10 -8.89 16.71
CA ASP A 370 25.26 -8.87 17.90
C ASP A 370 24.11 -9.89 17.75
N SER A 371 24.15 -10.94 18.58
CA SER A 371 23.13 -11.99 18.56
C SER A 371 21.77 -11.58 19.14
N SER A 372 21.68 -10.54 19.99
CA SER A 372 20.40 -9.97 20.42
C SER A 372 19.74 -9.30 19.22
N TRP A 373 20.48 -8.41 18.56
CA TRP A 373 20.00 -7.67 17.40
C TRP A 373 19.53 -8.62 16.29
N VAL A 374 20.33 -9.63 15.97
CA VAL A 374 19.98 -10.66 14.99
C VAL A 374 18.68 -11.40 15.35
N GLN A 375 18.39 -11.63 16.63
CA GLN A 375 17.10 -12.22 17.02
C GLN A 375 15.95 -11.24 16.82
N TYR A 376 16.14 -9.96 17.12
CA TYR A 376 15.12 -8.93 16.89
C TYR A 376 14.83 -8.73 15.39
N GLU A 377 15.84 -8.83 14.53
CA GLU A 377 15.68 -8.85 13.06
C GLU A 377 14.84 -10.04 12.60
N GLN A 378 15.04 -11.22 13.18
CA GLN A 378 14.22 -12.41 12.87
C GLN A 378 12.76 -12.22 13.28
N GLU A 379 12.50 -11.62 14.45
CA GLU A 379 11.15 -11.30 14.88
C GLU A 379 10.52 -10.22 13.99
N SER A 380 11.28 -9.18 13.63
CA SER A 380 10.85 -8.10 12.74
C SER A 380 10.43 -8.65 11.38
N ALA A 381 11.27 -9.47 10.75
CA ALA A 381 10.97 -10.13 9.48
C ALA A 381 9.74 -11.05 9.58
N ALA A 382 9.59 -11.80 10.68
CA ALA A 382 8.43 -12.67 10.89
C ALA A 382 7.11 -11.89 11.03
N ARG A 383 7.20 -10.63 11.46
CA ARG A 383 6.06 -9.73 11.72
C ARG A 383 5.85 -8.67 10.64
N GLY A 384 6.64 -8.70 9.57
CA GLY A 384 6.51 -7.77 8.44
C GLY A 384 7.09 -6.39 8.72
N ILE A 385 8.00 -6.25 9.67
CA ILE A 385 8.64 -4.98 10.00
C ILE A 385 9.95 -4.86 9.21
N THR A 386 10.08 -3.79 8.42
CA THR A 386 11.31 -3.47 7.70
C THR A 386 12.30 -2.77 8.63
N VAL A 387 13.52 -3.28 8.73
CA VAL A 387 14.59 -2.65 9.52
C VAL A 387 15.61 -2.03 8.58
N LEU A 388 15.86 -0.74 8.78
CA LEU A 388 16.76 0.07 7.96
C LEU A 388 17.91 0.59 8.81
N ALA A 389 19.06 0.79 8.16
CA ALA A 389 20.15 1.53 8.77
C ALA A 389 20.92 2.37 7.74
N SER A 390 21.42 3.52 8.20
CA SER A 390 22.30 4.36 7.43
C SER A 390 23.62 3.62 7.11
N SER A 391 24.09 3.70 5.87
CA SER A 391 25.29 2.97 5.44
C SER A 391 26.59 3.59 5.94
N GLY A 392 26.52 4.77 6.57
CA GLY A 392 27.67 5.47 7.13
C GLY A 392 28.12 6.65 6.28
N ASP A 393 28.74 7.62 6.95
CA ASP A 393 29.06 8.92 6.36
C ASP A 393 30.56 9.11 6.16
N ASN A 394 31.30 8.01 6.29
CA ASN A 394 32.74 8.06 6.31
C ASN A 394 33.40 7.98 4.92
N GLY A 395 32.61 7.94 3.83
CA GLY A 395 33.11 7.76 2.46
C GLY A 395 34.17 6.65 2.37
N ASN A 396 35.32 6.95 1.74
CA ASN A 396 36.50 6.08 1.76
C ASN A 396 37.30 6.21 3.06
N THR A 397 37.14 5.25 3.99
CA THR A 397 37.98 5.14 5.19
C THR A 397 38.98 3.98 5.18
N GLY A 398 39.12 3.25 4.06
CA GLY A 398 39.91 2.01 4.02
C GLY A 398 39.35 0.88 4.90
N ASN A 399 38.12 1.04 5.43
CA ASN A 399 37.38 -0.04 6.06
C ASN A 399 36.75 -0.92 4.96
N PRO A 400 36.70 -2.25 5.17
CA PRO A 400 36.18 -3.18 4.17
C PRO A 400 34.67 -2.99 3.93
N ALA A 401 33.94 -2.47 4.91
CA ALA A 401 32.49 -2.23 4.90
C ALA A 401 32.11 -1.11 5.90
N PRO A 402 30.88 -0.57 5.79
CA PRO A 402 30.14 0.05 6.87
C PRO A 402 30.10 -0.75 8.17
N GLY A 403 29.62 -0.10 9.23
CA GLY A 403 29.39 -0.74 10.52
C GLY A 403 28.05 -1.46 10.63
N PHE A 404 27.94 -2.29 11.66
CA PHE A 404 26.65 -2.69 12.22
C PHE A 404 25.81 -1.45 12.63
N PRO A 405 24.48 -1.42 12.43
CA PRO A 405 23.63 -2.53 11.99
C PRO A 405 23.43 -2.62 10.47
N ALA A 406 23.97 -1.70 9.67
CA ALA A 406 23.82 -1.73 8.21
C ALA A 406 24.35 -3.02 7.57
N THR A 407 25.39 -3.64 8.14
CA THR A 407 25.95 -4.88 7.57
C THR A 407 25.17 -6.16 7.91
N VAL A 408 24.15 -6.12 8.78
CA VAL A 408 23.37 -7.32 9.12
C VAL A 408 22.62 -7.81 7.87
N GLY A 409 22.89 -9.05 7.45
CA GLY A 409 22.21 -9.65 6.31
C GLY A 409 22.24 -11.17 6.35
N TYR A 410 21.06 -11.78 6.16
CA TYR A 410 20.84 -13.21 6.01
C TYR A 410 19.88 -13.47 4.85
N ASP A 411 19.69 -14.73 4.48
CA ASP A 411 18.84 -15.11 3.34
C ASP A 411 17.37 -14.72 3.52
N SER A 412 16.88 -14.62 4.75
CA SER A 412 15.45 -14.46 5.06
C SER A 412 15.11 -13.38 6.11
N TYR A 413 16.12 -12.63 6.55
CA TYR A 413 15.97 -11.49 7.46
C TYR A 413 17.25 -10.64 7.44
N GLY A 414 17.17 -9.39 7.92
CA GLY A 414 18.32 -8.50 8.05
C GLY A 414 17.96 -7.05 7.74
N THR A 415 18.99 -6.21 7.71
CA THR A 415 18.85 -4.76 7.55
C THR A 415 18.86 -4.36 6.08
N LEU A 416 17.97 -3.44 5.71
CA LEU A 416 18.06 -2.66 4.47
C LEU A 416 19.06 -1.51 4.68
N ALA A 417 20.25 -1.61 4.11
CA ALA A 417 21.28 -0.58 4.22
C ALA A 417 21.06 0.53 3.20
N VAL A 418 21.02 1.79 3.68
CA VAL A 418 20.68 2.95 2.86
C VAL A 418 21.86 3.89 2.72
N GLY A 419 22.36 4.02 1.48
CA GLY A 419 23.40 4.97 1.08
C GLY A 419 22.90 6.39 0.87
N GLY A 420 23.83 7.30 0.58
CA GLY A 420 23.53 8.72 0.42
C GLY A 420 23.83 9.26 -0.97
N THR A 421 22.86 9.97 -1.54
CA THR A 421 22.98 10.72 -2.80
C THR A 421 22.97 12.21 -2.54
N GLN A 422 23.62 12.98 -3.40
CA GLN A 422 23.33 14.39 -3.58
C GLN A 422 22.33 14.53 -4.71
N THR A 423 21.18 15.13 -4.41
CA THR A 423 20.04 15.20 -5.33
C THR A 423 19.70 16.64 -5.67
N SER A 424 19.39 16.84 -6.95
CA SER A 424 18.73 18.05 -7.44
C SER A 424 17.37 17.71 -8.01
N VAL A 425 16.39 18.54 -7.69
CA VAL A 425 14.99 18.31 -8.05
C VAL A 425 14.64 18.99 -9.37
N ALA A 426 13.66 18.42 -10.08
CA ALA A 426 13.04 19.07 -11.23
C ALA A 426 11.92 20.00 -10.75
N GLY A 427 11.86 21.21 -11.29
CA GLY A 427 10.97 22.27 -10.80
C GLY A 427 11.74 23.26 -9.94
N ASN A 428 11.20 23.63 -8.78
CA ASN A 428 11.91 24.43 -7.78
C ASN A 428 11.69 23.82 -6.39
N ALA A 429 12.75 23.52 -5.67
CA ALA A 429 12.66 23.13 -4.27
C ALA A 429 11.89 24.19 -3.46
N SER A 430 10.98 23.74 -2.58
CA SER A 430 10.22 24.62 -1.70
C SER A 430 10.04 24.00 -0.33
N ASN A 431 9.86 24.84 0.70
CA ASN A 431 9.67 24.37 2.06
C ASN A 431 8.53 23.37 2.21
N ASP A 432 7.48 23.50 1.41
CA ASP A 432 6.31 22.64 1.38
C ASP A 432 6.32 21.61 0.22
N GLY A 433 7.41 21.49 -0.53
CA GLY A 433 7.57 20.53 -1.62
C GLY A 433 6.74 20.79 -2.88
N THR A 434 5.81 21.74 -2.87
CA THR A 434 4.83 21.95 -3.96
C THR A 434 5.45 22.44 -5.27
N GLY A 435 6.66 22.98 -5.22
CA GLY A 435 7.42 23.39 -6.41
C GLY A 435 8.18 22.24 -7.09
N THR A 436 8.32 21.09 -6.43
CA THR A 436 9.05 19.92 -6.94
C THR A 436 8.14 19.04 -7.79
N THR A 437 8.66 18.57 -8.92
CA THR A 437 7.93 17.73 -9.90
C THR A 437 8.58 16.37 -10.12
N GLY A 438 9.73 16.12 -9.49
CA GLY A 438 10.51 14.90 -9.62
C GLY A 438 12.00 15.15 -9.39
N ILE A 439 12.82 14.20 -9.81
CA ILE A 439 14.29 14.28 -9.75
C ILE A 439 14.82 14.86 -11.08
N ALA A 440 15.68 15.87 -11.01
CA ALA A 440 16.43 16.37 -12.17
C ALA A 440 17.75 15.62 -12.36
N SER A 441 18.49 15.41 -11.28
CA SER A 441 19.75 14.65 -11.30
C SER A 441 20.12 14.14 -9.91
N GLN A 442 20.88 13.04 -9.87
CA GLN A 442 21.50 12.52 -8.66
C GLN A 442 22.97 12.21 -8.91
N SER A 443 23.79 12.38 -7.89
CA SER A 443 25.16 11.88 -7.80
C SER A 443 25.40 11.20 -6.46
N VAL A 444 26.46 10.41 -6.36
CA VAL A 444 27.00 9.96 -5.07
C VAL A 444 27.20 11.19 -4.18
N TRP A 445 26.75 11.13 -2.93
CA TRP A 445 27.14 12.14 -1.94
C TRP A 445 28.59 11.91 -1.52
N TYR A 446 29.47 12.86 -1.87
CA TYR A 446 30.87 12.88 -1.42
C TYR A 446 31.47 14.29 -1.46
N ASN A 447 31.85 14.83 -0.29
CA ASN A 447 32.29 16.23 -0.15
C ASN A 447 33.79 16.44 -0.32
N SER A 448 34.64 15.52 0.15
CA SER A 448 36.09 15.70 0.12
C SER A 448 36.86 14.38 0.01
N PRO A 449 37.70 14.21 -1.05
CA PRO A 449 38.50 13.01 -1.29
C PRO A 449 39.38 12.51 -0.14
N SER A 450 39.71 13.38 0.83
CA SER A 450 40.68 13.10 1.90
C SER A 450 40.11 13.16 3.31
N SER A 451 38.80 13.39 3.47
CA SER A 451 38.19 13.63 4.79
C SER A 451 37.24 12.53 5.25
N GLY A 452 36.90 11.59 4.37
CA GLY A 452 35.92 10.54 4.65
C GLY A 452 34.56 11.15 5.02
N ASP A 453 34.03 12.03 4.17
CA ASP A 453 32.68 12.63 4.29
C ASP A 453 31.90 12.28 3.02
N GLY A 454 30.99 11.32 3.14
CA GLY A 454 30.11 10.86 2.08
C GLY A 454 29.59 9.44 2.28
N SER A 455 28.76 8.99 1.33
CA SER A 455 28.15 7.65 1.36
C SER A 455 29.21 6.56 1.50
N GLN A 456 29.13 5.78 2.57
CA GLN A 456 30.02 4.65 2.80
C GLN A 456 29.39 3.36 2.27
N GLY A 457 30.23 2.48 1.73
CA GLY A 457 29.84 1.14 1.28
C GLY A 457 31.03 0.20 1.28
N GLY A 458 30.78 -1.07 0.98
CA GLY A 458 31.78 -2.14 1.04
C GLY A 458 31.19 -3.52 1.32
N VAL A 459 32.04 -4.48 1.67
CA VAL A 459 31.72 -5.91 1.81
C VAL A 459 32.07 -6.40 3.22
N SER A 460 31.06 -6.84 3.98
CA SER A 460 31.22 -7.28 5.36
C SER A 460 32.13 -8.51 5.45
N SER A 461 32.98 -8.52 6.48
CA SER A 461 33.80 -9.68 6.87
C SER A 461 33.12 -10.56 7.93
N VAL A 462 32.05 -10.05 8.54
CA VAL A 462 31.28 -10.69 9.61
C VAL A 462 30.09 -11.45 9.05
N TYR A 463 29.34 -10.83 8.14
CA TYR A 463 28.16 -11.42 7.52
C TYR A 463 28.51 -11.99 6.15
N SER A 464 28.17 -13.27 5.95
CA SER A 464 28.34 -13.94 4.66
C SER A 464 27.45 -13.30 3.60
N GLU A 465 27.83 -13.42 2.32
CA GLU A 465 27.01 -12.94 1.21
C GLU A 465 25.68 -13.70 1.18
N PRO A 466 24.53 -13.02 1.40
CA PRO A 466 23.23 -13.68 1.39
C PRO A 466 22.87 -14.20 0.00
N SER A 467 22.02 -15.22 -0.07
CA SER A 467 21.68 -15.89 -1.32
C SER A 467 21.08 -14.96 -2.37
N TRP A 468 20.34 -13.92 -1.97
CA TRP A 468 19.76 -12.93 -2.88
C TRP A 468 20.80 -11.98 -3.50
N GLN A 469 21.92 -11.74 -2.83
CA GLN A 469 23.09 -11.06 -3.40
C GLN A 469 23.88 -12.01 -4.31
N LEU A 470 24.17 -13.21 -3.80
CA LEU A 470 24.94 -14.23 -4.51
C LEU A 470 24.26 -14.65 -5.84
N ASN A 471 22.94 -14.74 -5.85
CA ASN A 471 22.14 -15.12 -7.02
C ASN A 471 21.78 -13.94 -7.94
N SER A 472 22.14 -12.71 -7.58
CA SER A 472 22.08 -11.54 -8.46
C SER A 472 23.43 -11.40 -9.17
N PRO A 473 23.57 -11.80 -10.45
CA PRO A 473 24.89 -11.82 -11.09
C PRO A 473 25.57 -10.45 -11.18
N ASP A 474 24.80 -9.37 -11.25
CA ASP A 474 25.33 -8.01 -11.24
C ASP A 474 25.91 -7.65 -9.86
N ALA A 475 25.12 -7.83 -8.79
CA ALA A 475 25.56 -7.55 -7.43
C ALA A 475 26.74 -8.44 -6.99
N ASN A 476 26.64 -9.76 -7.19
CA ASN A 476 27.72 -10.69 -6.87
C ASN A 476 29.01 -10.40 -7.66
N GLY A 477 28.86 -10.02 -8.94
CA GLY A 477 29.98 -9.62 -9.78
C GLY A 477 30.71 -8.39 -9.23
N VAL A 478 29.97 -7.40 -8.72
CA VAL A 478 30.56 -6.22 -8.06
C VAL A 478 31.20 -6.59 -6.72
N ILE A 479 30.52 -7.36 -5.87
CA ILE A 479 31.02 -7.76 -4.55
C ILE A 479 32.34 -8.51 -4.67
N THR A 480 32.37 -9.57 -5.49
CA THR A 480 33.56 -10.40 -5.68
C THR A 480 34.64 -9.69 -6.51
N GLY A 481 34.25 -8.83 -7.45
CA GLY A 481 35.15 -8.05 -8.30
C GLY A 481 35.95 -6.99 -7.54
N ASN A 482 35.46 -6.55 -6.37
CA ASN A 482 36.12 -5.56 -5.51
C ASN A 482 36.90 -6.18 -4.34
N SER A 483 37.12 -7.51 -4.32
CA SER A 483 37.79 -8.20 -3.21
C SER A 483 39.21 -7.73 -2.91
N THR A 484 39.91 -7.16 -3.90
CA THR A 484 41.25 -6.60 -3.69
C THR A 484 41.20 -5.26 -2.94
N ILE A 485 40.13 -4.49 -3.12
CA ILE A 485 39.91 -3.22 -2.42
C ILE A 485 39.42 -3.50 -1.00
N THR A 486 38.41 -4.36 -0.86
CA THR A 486 37.81 -4.68 0.45
C THR A 486 38.66 -5.62 1.29
N GLY A 487 39.54 -6.42 0.68
CA GLY A 487 40.24 -7.51 1.38
C GLY A 487 39.32 -8.68 1.76
N VAL A 488 38.07 -8.70 1.27
CA VAL A 488 37.07 -9.73 1.54
C VAL A 488 36.69 -10.40 0.22
N GLN A 489 36.86 -11.73 0.14
CA GLN A 489 36.62 -12.48 -1.10
C GLN A 489 35.14 -12.49 -1.52
N SER A 490 34.24 -12.60 -0.54
CA SER A 490 32.78 -12.57 -0.67
C SER A 490 32.19 -12.37 0.73
N GLY A 491 31.11 -11.61 0.83
CA GLY A 491 30.45 -11.18 2.07
C GLY A 491 29.24 -10.30 1.77
N ARG A 492 28.47 -9.90 2.78
CA ARG A 492 27.32 -8.99 2.61
C ARG A 492 27.78 -7.64 2.05
N GLY A 493 27.41 -7.32 0.81
CA GLY A 493 27.72 -6.04 0.14
C GLY A 493 26.78 -4.93 0.60
N THR A 494 27.25 -3.69 0.74
CA THR A 494 26.47 -2.52 1.22
C THR A 494 26.83 -1.27 0.42
N PRO A 495 25.92 -0.29 0.29
CA PRO A 495 24.51 -0.34 0.71
C PRO A 495 23.64 -1.20 -0.24
N ASP A 496 22.35 -1.34 0.06
CA ASP A 496 21.37 -2.04 -0.78
C ASP A 496 20.68 -1.06 -1.75
N VAL A 497 20.29 0.10 -1.22
CA VAL A 497 19.68 1.23 -1.94
C VAL A 497 20.32 2.52 -1.46
N ALA A 498 19.93 3.66 -2.02
CA ALA A 498 20.36 4.97 -1.53
C ALA A 498 19.22 5.98 -1.60
N ALA A 499 19.18 6.94 -0.68
CA ALA A 499 18.27 8.07 -0.75
C ALA A 499 19.05 9.39 -0.67
N VAL A 500 18.38 10.53 -0.56
CA VAL A 500 19.07 11.82 -0.40
C VAL A 500 19.80 11.79 0.93
N GLY A 501 21.12 11.96 0.87
CA GLY A 501 22.01 12.03 2.02
C GLY A 501 22.73 13.37 2.13
N ALA A 502 22.33 14.37 1.35
CA ALA A 502 22.98 15.67 1.30
C ALA A 502 21.94 16.80 1.20
N ASN A 503 22.40 18.03 1.40
CA ASN A 503 21.69 19.26 1.07
C ASN A 503 20.26 19.39 1.63
N MET A 504 19.99 18.84 2.81
CA MET A 504 18.66 18.90 3.45
C MET A 504 18.55 19.97 4.52
N TRP A 505 17.40 20.64 4.58
CA TRP A 505 17.01 21.50 5.69
C TRP A 505 16.31 20.73 6.79
N MET A 506 16.77 20.98 8.02
CA MET A 506 16.14 20.56 9.28
C MET A 506 15.83 21.79 10.12
N TYR A 507 14.79 21.76 10.95
CA TYR A 507 14.47 22.87 11.86
C TYR A 507 14.73 22.49 13.32
N MET A 508 15.61 23.22 14.00
CA MET A 508 15.89 22.89 15.41
C MET A 508 16.31 24.09 16.26
N SER A 509 16.31 23.86 17.57
CA SER A 509 16.82 24.75 18.60
C SER A 509 18.14 24.21 19.17
N THR A 510 19.17 25.05 19.13
CA THR A 510 20.49 24.77 19.70
C THR A 510 20.92 25.91 20.62
N TYR A 511 21.66 25.58 21.69
CA TYR A 511 22.19 26.60 22.58
C TYR A 511 23.25 27.47 21.88
N SER A 512 24.09 26.86 21.05
CA SER A 512 25.23 27.51 20.41
C SER A 512 24.85 28.38 19.21
N TYR A 513 23.80 28.04 18.47
CA TYR A 513 23.45 28.68 17.20
C TYR A 513 22.03 29.25 17.13
N GLY A 514 21.23 29.09 18.18
CA GLY A 514 19.84 29.58 18.24
C GLY A 514 18.83 28.59 17.66
N THR A 515 17.65 29.10 17.33
CA THR A 515 16.55 28.33 16.71
C THR A 515 16.41 28.74 15.25
N GLY A 516 16.35 27.77 14.35
CA GLY A 516 16.17 28.03 12.93
C GLY A 516 16.46 26.80 12.07
N TYR A 517 16.57 27.04 10.76
CA TYR A 517 16.93 26.01 9.81
C TYR A 517 18.44 25.77 9.79
N TYR A 518 18.83 24.51 9.78
CA TYR A 518 20.20 24.03 9.65
C TYR A 518 20.28 23.09 8.45
N GLU A 519 21.33 23.24 7.66
CA GLU A 519 21.62 22.34 6.55
C GLU A 519 22.35 21.12 7.11
N LEU A 520 21.90 19.91 6.74
CA LEU A 520 22.48 18.64 7.16
C LEU A 520 22.67 17.69 5.99
N TRP A 521 23.74 16.93 6.11
CA TRP A 521 24.22 15.91 5.19
C TRP A 521 24.59 14.69 6.05
N GLY A 522 24.31 13.49 5.55
CA GLY A 522 24.32 12.24 6.29
C GLY A 522 23.51 11.16 5.57
N THR A 523 23.96 9.92 5.55
CA THR A 523 23.11 8.74 5.30
C THR A 523 22.09 8.57 6.43
N SER A 524 22.33 9.20 7.58
CA SER A 524 21.36 9.53 8.62
C SER A 524 20.13 10.30 8.12
N VAL A 525 20.23 11.04 7.00
CA VAL A 525 19.07 11.63 6.32
C VAL A 525 18.34 10.54 5.53
N ALA A 526 19.11 9.73 4.82
CA ALA A 526 18.61 8.78 3.84
C ALA A 526 17.78 7.64 4.47
N SER A 527 18.26 7.05 5.57
CA SER A 527 17.56 5.93 6.23
C SER A 527 16.14 6.29 6.74
N PRO A 528 15.91 7.39 7.48
CA PRO A 528 14.57 7.76 7.93
C PRO A 528 13.65 8.20 6.78
N LEU A 529 14.18 8.82 5.72
CA LEU A 529 13.41 9.09 4.50
C LEU A 529 12.87 7.80 3.88
N ASP A 530 13.71 6.77 3.74
CA ASP A 530 13.29 5.49 3.20
C ASP A 530 12.33 4.75 4.15
N ALA A 531 12.48 4.92 5.47
CA ALA A 531 11.54 4.36 6.44
C ALA A 531 10.13 4.97 6.31
N GLY A 532 10.02 6.29 6.10
CA GLY A 532 8.74 6.93 5.81
C GLY A 532 8.18 6.58 4.42
N LEU A 533 9.05 6.46 3.41
CA LEU A 533 8.68 5.95 2.08
C LEU A 533 8.05 4.56 2.17
N ILE A 534 8.63 3.65 2.95
CA ILE A 534 8.11 2.28 3.14
C ILE A 534 6.77 2.31 3.88
N ALA A 535 6.63 3.12 4.93
CA ALA A 535 5.33 3.27 5.60
C ALA A 535 4.23 3.77 4.64
N THR A 536 4.58 4.67 3.72
CA THR A 536 3.66 5.12 2.66
C THR A 536 3.33 3.99 1.67
N MET A 537 4.30 3.16 1.31
CA MET A 537 4.09 1.99 0.46
C MET A 537 3.15 0.96 1.12
N ASP A 538 3.42 0.59 2.37
CA ASP A 538 2.60 -0.34 3.17
C ASP A 538 1.15 0.13 3.28
N HIS A 539 0.94 1.42 3.53
CA HIS A 539 -0.40 2.01 3.57
C HIS A 539 -1.11 1.92 2.22
N TYR A 540 -0.38 2.18 1.12
CA TYR A 540 -0.96 2.13 -0.22
C TYR A 540 -1.40 0.71 -0.61
N THR A 541 -0.56 -0.29 -0.33
CA THR A 541 -0.84 -1.70 -0.64
C THR A 541 -1.87 -2.30 0.33
N GLY A 542 -1.94 -1.78 1.56
CA GLY A 542 -2.73 -2.34 2.65
C GLY A 542 -2.09 -3.62 3.23
N SER A 543 -0.80 -3.84 2.96
CA SER A 543 -0.01 -4.99 3.38
C SER A 543 1.42 -4.55 3.66
N MET A 544 2.10 -5.21 4.59
CA MET A 544 3.47 -4.87 4.92
C MET A 544 4.46 -5.36 3.86
N GLU A 545 5.45 -4.54 3.50
CA GLU A 545 6.56 -4.99 2.65
C GLU A 545 7.51 -5.95 3.39
N GLY A 546 7.78 -5.69 4.68
CA GLY A 546 8.62 -6.54 5.52
C GLY A 546 10.08 -6.60 5.09
N PHE A 547 10.69 -7.79 5.09
CA PHE A 547 12.10 -7.93 4.71
C PHE A 547 12.27 -7.79 3.19
N MET A 548 12.58 -6.57 2.73
CA MET A 548 12.57 -6.19 1.31
C MET A 548 13.82 -6.57 0.51
N ASN A 549 14.94 -6.92 1.14
CA ASN A 549 16.21 -7.09 0.41
C ASN A 549 16.11 -8.13 -0.74
N PRO A 550 15.51 -9.33 -0.57
CA PRO A 550 15.38 -10.27 -1.68
C PRO A 550 14.59 -9.70 -2.87
N LEU A 551 13.49 -9.00 -2.58
CA LEU A 551 12.68 -8.32 -3.59
C LEU A 551 13.50 -7.25 -4.31
N ILE A 552 14.16 -6.35 -3.58
CA ILE A 552 14.99 -5.27 -4.15
C ILE A 552 16.05 -5.82 -5.10
N TYR A 553 16.75 -6.89 -4.72
CA TYR A 553 17.79 -7.47 -5.56
C TYR A 553 17.22 -8.20 -6.79
N SER A 554 16.08 -8.87 -6.65
CA SER A 554 15.37 -9.44 -7.80
C SER A 554 14.97 -8.33 -8.78
N LEU A 555 14.31 -7.29 -8.27
CA LEU A 555 13.81 -6.20 -9.09
C LEU A 555 14.96 -5.39 -9.70
N GLY A 556 16.03 -5.12 -8.95
CA GLY A 556 17.21 -4.41 -9.45
C GLY A 556 17.90 -5.20 -10.56
N GLN A 557 18.00 -6.53 -10.39
CA GLN A 557 18.57 -7.42 -11.39
C GLN A 557 17.74 -7.46 -12.68
N ASP A 558 16.41 -7.49 -12.57
CA ASP A 558 15.50 -7.44 -13.72
C ASP A 558 15.61 -6.10 -14.47
N GLN A 559 15.76 -4.99 -13.73
CA GLN A 559 16.02 -3.67 -14.32
C GLN A 559 17.36 -3.65 -15.04
N PHE A 560 18.39 -4.25 -14.45
CA PHE A 560 19.70 -4.38 -15.07
C PHE A 560 19.67 -5.21 -16.36
N GLN A 561 18.84 -6.25 -16.42
CA GLN A 561 18.71 -7.08 -17.62
C GLN A 561 17.75 -6.49 -18.67
N GLY A 562 17.03 -5.42 -18.34
CA GLY A 562 16.03 -4.82 -19.21
C GLY A 562 14.78 -5.70 -19.35
N LEU A 563 14.43 -6.45 -18.30
CA LEU A 563 13.28 -7.35 -18.27
C LEU A 563 11.95 -6.67 -17.92
N TYR A 564 11.99 -5.42 -17.46
CA TYR A 564 10.75 -4.64 -17.24
C TYR A 564 10.13 -4.14 -18.53
N ASN A 565 8.83 -4.37 -18.63
CA ASN A 565 7.97 -3.79 -19.66
C ASN A 565 7.26 -2.49 -19.19
N GLY A 566 7.62 -1.97 -18.01
CA GLY A 566 7.08 -0.75 -17.39
C GLY A 566 8.18 0.24 -16.97
N PRO A 567 7.79 1.35 -16.30
CA PRO A 567 8.74 2.29 -15.72
C PRO A 567 9.65 1.61 -14.67
N PRO A 568 10.94 1.99 -14.59
CA PRO A 568 11.90 1.33 -13.71
C PRO A 568 11.61 1.61 -12.22
N PRO A 569 11.78 0.59 -11.34
CA PRO A 569 11.60 0.76 -9.89
C PRO A 569 12.72 1.56 -9.21
N PHE A 570 13.93 1.60 -9.78
CA PHE A 570 15.06 2.34 -9.21
C PHE A 570 15.58 3.44 -10.13
N TYR A 571 15.90 4.58 -9.55
CA TYR A 571 16.73 5.61 -10.19
C TYR A 571 18.21 5.25 -10.00
N TRP A 572 18.85 4.74 -11.06
CA TRP A 572 20.29 4.51 -11.05
C TRP A 572 21.06 5.83 -11.03
N ILE A 573 22.12 5.85 -10.21
CA ILE A 573 23.07 6.95 -10.13
C ILE A 573 24.25 6.62 -11.05
N TYR A 574 24.64 7.59 -11.87
CA TYR A 574 25.71 7.43 -12.87
C TYR A 574 26.89 8.37 -12.65
N ASN A 575 26.83 9.22 -11.63
CA ASN A 575 27.83 10.25 -11.40
C ASN A 575 28.35 10.22 -9.97
N GLY A 576 29.67 10.28 -9.82
CA GLY A 576 30.35 10.37 -8.54
C GLY A 576 30.91 9.04 -8.03
N SER A 577 31.73 9.17 -6.99
CA SER A 577 32.35 8.09 -6.22
C SER A 577 32.53 8.53 -4.78
N ASN A 578 32.69 7.59 -3.85
CA ASN A 578 33.06 7.88 -2.46
C ASN A 578 34.58 7.81 -2.22
N GLY A 579 35.38 7.81 -3.28
CA GLY A 579 36.83 7.63 -3.25
C GLY A 579 37.30 6.24 -3.65
N GLU A 580 36.69 5.15 -3.13
CA GLU A 580 37.01 3.77 -3.54
C GLU A 580 36.02 3.23 -4.57
N PHE A 581 34.73 3.40 -4.29
CA PHE A 581 33.66 2.84 -5.09
C PHE A 581 32.99 3.95 -5.90
N SER A 582 32.77 3.67 -7.17
CA SER A 582 32.12 4.60 -8.10
C SER A 582 30.72 4.12 -8.41
N SER A 583 29.81 5.07 -8.59
CA SER A 583 28.49 4.78 -9.16
C SER A 583 28.61 4.15 -10.54
N ALA A 584 27.68 3.27 -10.87
CA ALA A 584 27.68 2.54 -12.13
C ALA A 584 26.25 2.17 -12.53
N ARG A 585 26.10 1.71 -13.78
CA ARG A 585 24.87 1.06 -14.22
C ARG A 585 24.68 -0.23 -13.41
N GLY A 586 23.56 -0.35 -12.71
CA GLY A 586 23.26 -1.52 -11.87
C GLY A 586 23.73 -1.33 -10.43
N TYR A 587 23.93 -2.44 -9.72
CA TYR A 587 24.38 -2.44 -8.34
C TYR A 587 25.79 -1.88 -8.22
N ASN A 588 26.08 -1.16 -7.14
CA ASN A 588 27.43 -0.69 -6.80
C ASN A 588 27.60 -0.52 -5.28
N LEU A 589 28.84 -0.57 -4.80
CA LEU A 589 29.19 -0.47 -3.37
C LEU A 589 29.23 0.98 -2.84
N VAL A 590 28.43 1.89 -3.40
CA VAL A 590 28.31 3.27 -2.89
C VAL A 590 26.86 3.74 -2.79
N ASP A 591 26.02 3.40 -3.77
CA ASP A 591 24.60 3.75 -3.79
C ASP A 591 23.68 2.52 -3.96
N GLY A 592 24.24 1.30 -3.92
CA GLY A 592 23.47 0.07 -4.07
C GLY A 592 22.80 -0.02 -5.44
N TRP A 593 21.51 -0.38 -5.47
CA TRP A 593 20.67 -0.33 -6.68
C TRP A 593 20.19 1.07 -7.06
N GLY A 594 20.57 2.11 -6.30
CA GLY A 594 20.14 3.49 -6.48
C GLY A 594 18.94 3.85 -5.60
N SER A 595 18.24 4.93 -5.94
CA SER A 595 17.10 5.41 -5.15
C SER A 595 15.77 4.83 -5.57
N ILE A 596 14.90 4.58 -4.59
CA ILE A 596 13.59 3.95 -4.81
C ILE A 596 12.64 4.95 -5.46
N ASN A 597 12.00 4.53 -6.55
CA ASN A 597 10.79 5.15 -7.05
C ASN A 597 9.60 4.39 -6.45
N ALA A 598 8.99 4.92 -5.39
CA ALA A 598 8.00 4.19 -4.60
C ALA A 598 6.82 3.71 -5.44
N TYR A 599 6.28 4.58 -6.31
CA TYR A 599 5.16 4.22 -7.17
C TYR A 599 5.53 3.12 -8.19
N ASN A 600 6.69 3.21 -8.82
CA ASN A 600 7.11 2.21 -9.80
C ASN A 600 7.53 0.89 -9.14
N LEU A 601 8.10 0.92 -7.94
CA LEU A 601 8.44 -0.27 -7.15
C LEU A 601 7.17 -1.08 -6.84
N ILE A 602 6.15 -0.43 -6.28
CA ILE A 602 4.83 -1.02 -6.04
C ILE A 602 4.18 -1.56 -7.33
N LEU A 603 4.35 -0.89 -8.47
CA LEU A 603 3.87 -1.43 -9.74
C LEU A 603 4.68 -2.64 -10.20
N ALA A 604 5.99 -2.66 -9.99
CA ALA A 604 6.87 -3.75 -10.37
C ALA A 604 6.61 -5.03 -9.57
N GLU A 605 6.14 -4.91 -8.33
CA GLU A 605 5.68 -6.04 -7.51
C GLU A 605 4.37 -6.66 -8.01
N GLN A 606 3.56 -5.91 -8.75
CA GLN A 606 2.28 -6.39 -9.23
C GLN A 606 2.46 -7.24 -10.50
N SER A 607 1.83 -8.42 -10.50
CA SER A 607 1.70 -9.23 -11.71
C SER A 607 0.82 -8.49 -12.73
N PHE A 608 1.41 -8.08 -13.85
CA PHE A 608 0.66 -7.56 -14.99
C PHE A 608 0.09 -8.71 -15.80
N GLU A 609 -1.22 -8.70 -16.00
CA GLU A 609 -1.90 -9.69 -16.82
C GLU A 609 -2.34 -9.08 -18.13
N SER A 610 -2.28 -9.87 -19.21
CA SER A 610 -2.78 -9.43 -20.50
C SER A 610 -4.29 -9.29 -20.47
N VAL A 611 -4.80 -8.14 -20.89
CA VAL A 611 -6.22 -7.86 -21.07
C VAL A 611 -6.48 -7.69 -22.56
N THR A 612 -7.38 -8.50 -23.12
CA THR A 612 -7.78 -8.41 -24.53
C THR A 612 -9.25 -8.03 -24.63
N LEU A 613 -9.52 -6.87 -25.22
CA LEU A 613 -10.86 -6.45 -25.61
C LEU A 613 -11.08 -6.79 -27.07
N THR A 614 -12.14 -7.52 -27.38
CA THR A 614 -12.54 -7.88 -28.74
C THR A 614 -13.85 -7.19 -29.09
N GLU A 615 -13.84 -6.35 -30.12
CA GLU A 615 -15.06 -5.74 -30.64
C GLU A 615 -15.84 -6.68 -31.56
N SER A 616 -17.15 -6.46 -31.61
CA SER A 616 -18.02 -7.03 -32.63
C SER A 616 -19.02 -5.99 -33.11
N GLY A 617 -19.39 -6.02 -34.39
CA GLY A 617 -20.42 -5.17 -34.96
C GLY A 617 -19.90 -3.92 -35.67
N LEU A 618 -18.59 -3.60 -35.59
CA LEU A 618 -17.98 -2.59 -36.45
C LEU A 618 -17.63 -3.16 -37.84
N PRO A 619 -17.70 -2.35 -38.92
CA PRO A 619 -17.11 -2.70 -40.20
C PRO A 619 -15.59 -2.88 -40.08
N SER A 620 -15.04 -3.89 -40.75
CA SER A 620 -13.59 -4.15 -40.78
C SER A 620 -12.78 -2.89 -41.09
N GLY A 621 -11.77 -2.60 -40.27
CA GLY A 621 -10.90 -1.42 -40.42
C GLY A 621 -11.45 -0.14 -39.77
N THR A 622 -12.63 -0.17 -39.16
CA THR A 622 -13.16 0.98 -38.40
C THR A 622 -12.35 1.15 -37.12
N ARG A 623 -11.84 2.36 -36.88
CA ARG A 623 -11.13 2.66 -35.63
C ARG A 623 -12.10 2.75 -34.45
N TRP A 624 -11.71 2.13 -33.36
CA TRP A 624 -12.41 2.19 -32.07
C TRP A 624 -11.43 2.39 -30.92
N TYR A 625 -11.96 2.85 -29.80
CA TYR A 625 -11.20 3.33 -28.65
C TYR A 625 -11.68 2.66 -27.38
N VAL A 626 -10.75 2.46 -26.45
CA VAL A 626 -11.01 2.05 -25.07
C VAL A 626 -10.28 3.02 -24.15
N ASN A 627 -10.99 3.67 -23.24
CA ASN A 627 -10.37 4.52 -22.21
C ASN A 627 -10.64 3.92 -20.83
N LEU A 628 -9.58 3.78 -20.03
CA LEU A 628 -9.61 3.21 -18.69
C LEU A 628 -9.73 4.31 -17.63
N THR A 629 -10.27 3.96 -16.46
CA THR A 629 -10.42 4.88 -15.31
C THR A 629 -9.08 5.32 -14.71
N ASN A 630 -7.98 4.63 -15.00
CA ASN A 630 -6.62 5.01 -14.61
C ASN A 630 -5.99 6.06 -15.55
N GLY A 631 -6.74 6.58 -16.53
CA GLY A 631 -6.30 7.64 -17.45
C GLY A 631 -5.66 7.13 -18.76
N GLN A 632 -5.48 5.82 -18.93
CA GLN A 632 -4.94 5.27 -20.18
C GLN A 632 -5.98 5.21 -21.30
N SER A 633 -5.52 5.36 -22.54
CA SER A 633 -6.35 5.35 -23.75
C SER A 633 -5.70 4.52 -24.85
N PHE A 634 -6.48 3.61 -25.42
CA PHE A 634 -6.03 2.68 -26.45
C PHE A 634 -6.95 2.79 -27.67
N SER A 635 -6.41 2.53 -28.86
CA SER A 635 -7.21 2.48 -30.09
C SER A 635 -6.68 1.44 -31.07
N SER A 636 -7.57 0.90 -31.89
CA SER A 636 -7.22 -0.09 -32.92
C SER A 636 -8.20 0.00 -34.09
N THR A 637 -7.76 -0.43 -35.27
CA THR A 637 -8.61 -0.70 -36.44
C THR A 637 -8.84 -2.20 -36.65
N SER A 638 -8.18 -3.04 -35.85
CA SER A 638 -8.44 -4.47 -35.74
C SER A 638 -9.69 -4.71 -34.89
N ASN A 639 -10.17 -5.95 -34.88
CA ASN A 639 -11.25 -6.37 -33.99
C ASN A 639 -10.82 -6.50 -32.52
N SER A 640 -9.54 -6.27 -32.20
CA SER A 640 -9.01 -6.43 -30.85
C SER A 640 -8.06 -5.29 -30.45
N ILE A 641 -8.06 -5.02 -29.13
CA ILE A 641 -7.10 -4.20 -28.40
C ILE A 641 -6.55 -5.07 -27.29
N SER A 642 -5.22 -5.24 -27.26
CA SER A 642 -4.52 -5.90 -26.16
C SER A 642 -3.74 -4.87 -25.36
N LEU A 643 -3.86 -4.94 -24.05
CA LEU A 643 -3.17 -4.11 -23.07
C LEU A 643 -2.75 -4.99 -21.89
N SER A 644 -2.02 -4.45 -20.93
CA SER A 644 -1.63 -5.18 -19.71
C SER A 644 -1.90 -4.29 -18.52
N GLU A 645 -2.64 -4.83 -17.56
CA GLU A 645 -2.95 -4.15 -16.31
C GLU A 645 -2.50 -5.03 -15.13
N PRO A 646 -2.07 -4.41 -14.02
CA PRO A 646 -1.85 -5.16 -12.80
C PRO A 646 -3.17 -5.64 -12.19
N SER A 647 -3.08 -6.49 -11.16
CA SER A 647 -4.25 -6.96 -10.42
C SER A 647 -5.04 -5.79 -9.84
N GLY A 648 -6.32 -5.70 -10.20
CA GLY A 648 -7.14 -4.53 -9.89
C GLY A 648 -8.47 -4.55 -10.61
N THR A 649 -9.37 -3.64 -10.23
CA THR A 649 -10.66 -3.44 -10.92
C THR A 649 -10.66 -2.13 -11.69
N TYR A 650 -10.86 -2.22 -12.99
CA TYR A 650 -10.77 -1.11 -13.92
C TYR A 650 -12.13 -0.83 -14.53
N GLY A 651 -12.57 0.42 -14.47
CA GLY A 651 -13.65 0.89 -15.33
C GLY A 651 -13.10 1.17 -16.72
N TYR A 652 -13.91 0.90 -17.75
CA TYR A 652 -13.58 1.27 -19.12
C TYR A 652 -14.76 1.93 -19.81
N THR A 653 -14.47 2.77 -20.80
CA THR A 653 -15.43 3.28 -21.79
C THR A 653 -14.99 2.88 -23.18
N ALA A 654 -15.94 2.60 -24.07
CA ALA A 654 -15.67 2.25 -25.45
C ALA A 654 -16.35 3.21 -26.43
N SER A 655 -15.71 3.49 -27.57
CA SER A 655 -16.29 4.34 -28.62
C SER A 655 -15.74 3.99 -30.00
N SER A 656 -16.41 4.46 -31.06
CA SER A 656 -15.96 4.34 -32.45
C SER A 656 -15.72 5.73 -33.07
N GLU A 657 -14.80 5.82 -34.03
CA GLU A 657 -14.28 7.08 -34.63
C GLU A 657 -15.36 8.05 -35.14
N ASN A 658 -16.54 7.56 -35.51
CA ASN A 658 -17.62 8.34 -36.09
C ASN A 658 -18.96 8.24 -35.33
N GLY A 659 -19.00 7.55 -34.17
CA GLY A 659 -20.14 7.52 -33.24
C GLY A 659 -21.47 6.97 -33.79
N ARG A 660 -21.48 6.52 -35.06
CA ARG A 660 -22.66 5.97 -35.75
C ARG A 660 -23.04 4.60 -35.21
N LEU A 661 -22.03 3.80 -34.87
CA LEU A 661 -22.16 2.57 -34.12
C LEU A 661 -21.65 2.84 -32.71
N VAL A 662 -22.51 2.67 -31.73
CA VAL A 662 -22.19 2.86 -30.31
C VAL A 662 -22.12 1.50 -29.64
N PRO A 663 -21.25 1.32 -28.64
CA PRO A 663 -21.27 0.09 -27.85
C PRO A 663 -22.64 -0.07 -27.18
N SER A 664 -23.10 -1.32 -27.10
CA SER A 664 -24.33 -1.71 -26.40
C SER A 664 -24.27 -1.35 -24.91
N SER A 665 -23.08 -1.42 -24.31
CA SER A 665 -22.75 -0.82 -23.02
C SER A 665 -21.59 0.16 -23.18
N PRO A 666 -21.81 1.48 -23.10
CA PRO A 666 -20.78 2.51 -23.29
C PRO A 666 -19.66 2.50 -22.24
N ALA A 667 -19.95 1.93 -21.08
CA ALA A 667 -19.00 1.72 -20.02
C ALA A 667 -19.16 0.31 -19.43
N GLY A 668 -18.11 -0.20 -18.83
CA GLY A 668 -18.11 -1.46 -18.11
C GLY A 668 -16.98 -1.49 -17.07
N GLN A 669 -16.84 -2.63 -16.41
CA GLN A 669 -15.74 -2.90 -15.49
C GLN A 669 -15.17 -4.30 -15.75
N PHE A 670 -13.89 -4.48 -15.49
CA PHE A 670 -13.25 -5.78 -15.44
C PHE A 670 -12.26 -5.83 -14.27
N SER A 671 -11.98 -7.05 -13.81
CA SER A 671 -11.00 -7.27 -12.74
C SER A 671 -9.89 -8.18 -13.26
N VAL A 672 -8.66 -7.78 -13.02
CA VAL A 672 -7.45 -8.58 -13.22
C VAL A 672 -7.08 -9.22 -11.89
N ASN A 673 -6.79 -10.53 -11.90
CA ASN A 673 -6.41 -11.27 -10.70
C ASN A 673 -5.51 -12.47 -11.07
N GLY A 674 -4.25 -12.20 -11.41
CA GLY A 674 -3.25 -13.23 -11.69
C GLY A 674 -3.55 -14.16 -12.88
N SER A 675 -4.39 -13.74 -13.83
CA SER A 675 -4.65 -14.44 -15.08
C SER A 675 -5.12 -13.49 -16.19
N PRO A 676 -4.86 -13.81 -17.48
CA PRO A 676 -5.34 -13.03 -18.61
C PRO A 676 -6.85 -12.81 -18.62
N VAL A 677 -7.29 -11.59 -18.93
CA VAL A 677 -8.71 -11.20 -19.02
C VAL A 677 -9.11 -11.01 -20.48
N SER A 678 -10.27 -11.52 -20.87
CA SER A 678 -10.84 -11.31 -22.21
C SER A 678 -12.26 -10.74 -22.12
N LEU A 679 -12.50 -9.64 -22.84
CA LEU A 679 -13.77 -8.88 -22.82
C LEU A 679 -14.33 -8.72 -24.22
N GLY A 680 -15.65 -8.86 -24.36
CA GLY A 680 -16.36 -8.56 -25.61
C GLY A 680 -17.00 -7.18 -25.58
N VAL A 681 -16.80 -6.37 -26.62
CA VAL A 681 -17.46 -5.07 -26.80
C VAL A 681 -18.32 -5.10 -28.06
N THR A 682 -19.64 -5.20 -27.91
CA THR A 682 -20.55 -5.24 -29.07
C THR A 682 -21.06 -3.84 -29.42
N PHE A 683 -20.78 -3.40 -30.64
CA PHE A 683 -21.26 -2.17 -31.24
C PHE A 683 -22.56 -2.37 -32.03
N GLN A 684 -23.49 -1.42 -31.87
CA GLN A 684 -24.80 -1.43 -32.51
C GLN A 684 -25.22 -0.04 -32.99
N GLY A 685 -26.22 0.03 -33.88
CA GLY A 685 -26.76 1.29 -34.37
C GLY A 685 -27.42 2.11 -33.25
N ARG A 686 -27.07 3.40 -33.14
CA ARG A 686 -27.72 4.31 -32.17
C ARG A 686 -29.23 4.41 -32.48
N SER A 687 -30.06 4.13 -31.50
CA SER A 687 -31.53 4.18 -31.58
C SER A 687 -32.09 5.38 -30.82
N TYR A 688 -33.24 5.88 -31.25
CA TYR A 688 -33.92 7.05 -30.70
C TYR A 688 -35.37 6.71 -30.37
N SER A 689 -35.87 7.31 -29.30
CA SER A 689 -37.26 7.11 -28.85
C SER A 689 -38.24 7.79 -29.82
N VAL A 690 -39.20 7.02 -30.31
CA VAL A 690 -40.31 7.48 -31.15
C VAL A 690 -41.63 7.21 -30.43
N VAL A 691 -42.32 8.29 -30.07
CA VAL A 691 -43.58 8.23 -29.31
C VAL A 691 -44.76 8.39 -30.26
N PHE A 692 -45.70 7.46 -30.19
CA PHE A 692 -47.03 7.54 -30.77
C PHE A 692 -48.03 7.85 -29.67
N SER A 693 -49.02 8.68 -29.95
CA SER A 693 -50.13 8.93 -29.04
C SER A 693 -51.46 8.92 -29.78
N GLU A 694 -52.51 8.57 -29.05
CA GLU A 694 -53.88 8.64 -29.54
C GLU A 694 -54.74 9.59 -28.71
N THR A 695 -55.85 10.03 -29.32
CA THR A 695 -56.95 10.70 -28.62
C THR A 695 -58.28 10.23 -29.19
N GLY A 696 -59.32 10.15 -28.37
CA GLY A 696 -60.69 9.91 -28.84
C GLY A 696 -61.10 8.44 -28.96
N LEU A 697 -60.23 7.49 -28.61
CA LEU A 697 -60.61 6.09 -28.43
C LEU A 697 -61.00 5.84 -26.96
N PRO A 698 -62.28 5.57 -26.65
CA PRO A 698 -62.69 5.32 -25.27
C PRO A 698 -62.20 3.95 -24.76
N PRO A 699 -61.80 3.85 -23.48
CA PRO A 699 -61.53 2.55 -22.87
C PRO A 699 -62.77 1.63 -22.91
N PRO A 700 -62.61 0.29 -23.07
CA PRO A 700 -61.35 -0.47 -23.05
C PRO A 700 -60.80 -0.80 -24.45
N TYR A 701 -61.13 0.00 -25.47
CA TYR A 701 -60.75 -0.36 -26.84
C TYR A 701 -59.24 -0.17 -27.08
N GLU A 702 -58.63 -1.19 -27.67
CA GLU A 702 -57.21 -1.20 -27.99
C GLU A 702 -56.96 -0.59 -29.37
N TRP A 703 -55.75 -0.07 -29.59
CA TRP A 703 -55.26 0.35 -30.90
C TRP A 703 -53.90 -0.28 -31.20
N TYR A 704 -53.48 -0.22 -32.46
CA TYR A 704 -52.27 -0.89 -32.93
C TYR A 704 -51.47 0.05 -33.81
N VAL A 705 -50.15 -0.01 -33.67
CA VAL A 705 -49.17 0.65 -34.54
C VAL A 705 -48.27 -0.43 -35.15
N ASN A 706 -48.22 -0.51 -36.48
CA ASN A 706 -47.28 -1.38 -37.18
C ASN A 706 -46.34 -0.57 -38.06
N LEU A 707 -45.04 -0.85 -37.98
CA LEU A 707 -43.98 -0.11 -38.65
C LEU A 707 -43.39 -0.91 -39.83
N SER A 708 -42.85 -0.19 -40.81
CA SER A 708 -42.26 -0.75 -42.03
C SER A 708 -41.02 -1.61 -41.82
N ASN A 709 -40.39 -1.53 -40.65
CA ASN A 709 -39.27 -2.40 -40.26
C ASN A 709 -39.72 -3.72 -39.61
N GLY A 710 -41.02 -4.02 -39.64
CA GLY A 710 -41.60 -5.24 -39.07
C GLY A 710 -41.93 -5.16 -37.58
N LEU A 711 -41.63 -4.04 -36.92
CA LEU A 711 -41.96 -3.84 -35.51
C LEU A 711 -43.47 -3.57 -35.36
N SER A 712 -44.13 -4.34 -34.50
CA SER A 712 -45.55 -4.22 -34.19
C SER A 712 -45.72 -3.92 -32.71
N SER A 713 -46.60 -2.98 -32.37
CA SER A 713 -46.90 -2.63 -30.98
C SER A 713 -47.61 -3.75 -30.21
N GLY A 714 -48.27 -4.67 -30.91
CA GLY A 714 -49.35 -5.45 -30.32
C GLY A 714 -50.53 -4.56 -29.89
N PRO A 715 -51.50 -5.09 -29.13
CA PRO A 715 -52.61 -4.31 -28.60
C PRO A 715 -52.15 -3.26 -27.59
N ILE A 716 -52.49 -2.00 -27.84
CA ILE A 716 -52.19 -0.86 -26.97
C ILE A 716 -53.49 -0.43 -26.28
N SER A 717 -53.53 -0.49 -24.94
CA SER A 717 -54.66 -0.01 -24.13
C SER A 717 -54.44 1.38 -23.51
N SER A 718 -53.23 1.91 -23.59
CA SER A 718 -52.85 3.26 -23.15
C SER A 718 -53.04 4.29 -24.26
N SER A 719 -53.03 5.58 -23.92
CA SER A 719 -53.09 6.67 -24.92
C SER A 719 -51.75 6.92 -25.64
N SER A 720 -50.71 6.13 -25.35
CA SER A 720 -49.40 6.25 -26.00
C SER A 720 -48.66 4.92 -26.12
N TYR A 721 -47.72 4.87 -27.06
CA TYR A 721 -46.82 3.77 -27.35
C TYR A 721 -45.44 4.33 -27.74
N THR A 722 -44.36 3.73 -27.24
CA THR A 722 -42.98 4.18 -27.53
C THR A 722 -42.18 3.06 -28.18
N ALA A 723 -41.54 3.35 -29.32
CA ALA A 723 -40.62 2.46 -30.02
C ALA A 723 -39.21 3.05 -30.07
N SER A 724 -38.18 2.21 -29.97
CA SER A 724 -36.77 2.62 -30.15
C SER A 724 -36.31 2.29 -31.57
N LEU A 725 -35.98 3.31 -32.36
CA LEU A 725 -35.68 3.15 -33.79
C LEU A 725 -34.36 3.86 -34.16
N PRO A 726 -33.50 3.25 -35.01
CA PRO A 726 -32.31 3.93 -35.53
C PRO A 726 -32.68 5.04 -36.53
N ASN A 727 -31.70 5.87 -36.90
CA ASN A 727 -31.88 6.87 -37.97
C ASN A 727 -32.38 6.21 -39.25
N GLY A 728 -33.44 6.76 -39.81
CA GLY A 728 -34.10 6.19 -40.99
C GLY A 728 -35.48 6.76 -41.21
N THR A 729 -36.03 6.50 -42.40
CA THR A 729 -37.41 6.82 -42.73
C THR A 729 -38.26 5.57 -42.58
N TYR A 730 -39.32 5.66 -41.78
CA TYR A 730 -40.24 4.58 -41.51
C TYR A 730 -41.63 4.97 -41.99
N SER A 731 -42.40 4.00 -42.49
CA SER A 731 -43.84 4.14 -42.59
C SER A 731 -44.52 3.38 -41.47
N TYR A 732 -45.71 3.86 -41.08
CA TYR A 732 -46.52 3.26 -40.03
C TYR A 732 -47.97 3.11 -40.48
N THR A 733 -48.67 2.16 -39.90
CA THR A 733 -50.12 2.00 -40.00
C THR A 733 -50.73 2.02 -38.61
N VAL A 734 -51.92 2.60 -38.48
CA VAL A 734 -52.68 2.67 -37.24
C VAL A 734 -54.07 2.10 -37.43
N SER A 735 -54.54 1.33 -36.45
CA SER A 735 -55.87 0.74 -36.47
C SER A 735 -56.46 0.65 -35.06
N SER A 736 -57.78 0.57 -34.97
CA SER A 736 -58.53 0.30 -33.73
C SER A 736 -58.94 -1.16 -33.70
N GLY A 737 -58.88 -1.80 -32.53
CA GLY A 737 -59.46 -3.11 -32.28
C GLY A 737 -60.99 -3.10 -32.33
N ASN A 738 -61.61 -1.93 -32.16
CA ASN A 738 -63.06 -1.74 -32.33
C ASN A 738 -63.39 -1.04 -33.66
N LYS A 739 -64.12 -1.75 -34.53
CA LYS A 739 -64.56 -1.28 -35.85
C LYS A 739 -65.55 -0.11 -35.83
N SER A 740 -66.14 0.20 -34.67
CA SER A 740 -66.95 1.41 -34.48
C SER A 740 -66.11 2.69 -34.41
N TYR A 741 -64.78 2.59 -34.29
CA TYR A 741 -63.86 3.73 -34.30
C TYR A 741 -62.86 3.59 -35.45
N SER A 742 -62.67 4.68 -36.20
CA SER A 742 -61.64 4.76 -37.24
C SER A 742 -60.61 5.80 -36.87
N PRO A 743 -59.31 5.55 -37.11
CA PRO A 743 -58.29 6.58 -36.99
C PRO A 743 -58.52 7.64 -38.08
N GLY A 744 -58.31 8.91 -37.75
CA GLY A 744 -58.31 10.02 -38.70
C GLY A 744 -57.14 9.93 -39.69
N ILE A 745 -56.06 9.25 -39.30
CA ILE A 745 -54.92 8.91 -40.15
C ILE A 745 -54.60 7.42 -39.94
N SER A 746 -54.90 6.57 -40.92
CA SER A 746 -54.66 5.12 -40.86
C SER A 746 -53.23 4.72 -41.22
N SER A 747 -52.44 5.63 -41.81
CA SER A 747 -51.04 5.39 -42.16
C SER A 747 -50.28 6.69 -42.40
N GLY A 748 -48.97 6.69 -42.16
CA GLY A 748 -48.10 7.82 -42.45
C GLY A 748 -46.63 7.42 -42.55
N SER A 749 -45.74 8.41 -42.63
CA SER A 749 -44.30 8.23 -42.55
C SER A 749 -43.64 9.28 -41.67
N PHE A 750 -42.48 8.93 -41.13
CA PHE A 750 -41.64 9.84 -40.34
C PHE A 750 -40.17 9.49 -40.53
N THR A 751 -39.28 10.43 -40.23
CA THR A 751 -37.83 10.22 -40.29
C THR A 751 -37.20 10.51 -38.95
N VAL A 752 -36.47 9.53 -38.43
CA VAL A 752 -35.64 9.66 -37.22
C VAL A 752 -34.29 10.22 -37.62
N GLN A 753 -33.92 11.39 -37.07
CA GLN A 753 -32.66 12.09 -37.37
C GLN A 753 -31.96 12.57 -36.10
N GLY A 754 -31.30 11.66 -35.38
CA GLY A 754 -30.37 12.05 -34.33
C GLY A 754 -30.99 12.46 -32.99
N ALA A 755 -32.33 12.45 -32.87
CA ALA A 755 -33.03 12.86 -31.67
C ALA A 755 -34.32 12.06 -31.46
N ALA A 756 -34.80 12.04 -30.20
CA ALA A 756 -36.13 11.53 -29.89
C ALA A 756 -37.20 12.37 -30.60
N MET A 757 -38.28 11.74 -31.02
CA MET A 757 -39.38 12.43 -31.70
C MET A 757 -40.74 11.86 -31.32
N THR A 758 -41.77 12.68 -31.51
CA THR A 758 -43.16 12.27 -31.35
C THR A 758 -43.84 12.33 -32.71
N VAL A 759 -44.48 11.24 -33.11
CA VAL A 759 -45.33 11.21 -34.31
C VAL A 759 -46.61 12.02 -34.01
N PRO A 760 -47.14 12.81 -34.96
CA PRO A 760 -48.38 13.55 -34.74
C PRO A 760 -49.49 12.66 -34.15
N PRO A 761 -50.20 13.11 -33.09
CA PRO A 761 -51.21 12.28 -32.42
C PRO A 761 -52.29 11.79 -33.38
N VAL A 762 -52.70 10.53 -33.22
CA VAL A 762 -53.77 9.94 -34.02
C VAL A 762 -55.09 10.14 -33.30
N SER A 763 -56.01 10.88 -33.91
CA SER A 763 -57.37 10.99 -33.39
C SER A 763 -58.23 9.82 -33.88
N PHE A 764 -58.92 9.15 -32.97
CA PHE A 764 -59.98 8.19 -33.29
C PHE A 764 -61.33 8.88 -33.20
N SER A 765 -62.20 8.54 -34.15
CA SER A 765 -63.58 9.04 -34.19
C SER A 765 -64.55 7.91 -34.42
N GLU A 766 -65.72 8.01 -33.79
CA GLU A 766 -66.79 7.04 -33.95
C GLU A 766 -67.35 7.11 -35.38
N VAL A 767 -67.40 5.97 -36.06
CA VAL A 767 -67.92 5.85 -37.43
C VAL A 767 -69.43 6.02 -37.40
N ARG A 768 -69.94 7.04 -38.10
CA ARG A 768 -71.38 7.33 -38.22
C ARG A 768 -71.89 7.12 -39.64
N TYR A 769 -73.07 6.53 -39.76
CA TYR A 769 -73.76 6.23 -41.01
C TYR A 769 -75.00 7.11 -41.17
N THR A 770 -75.28 7.57 -42.39
CA THR A 770 -76.52 8.29 -42.68
C THR A 770 -77.68 7.30 -42.70
N PHE A 771 -78.67 7.53 -41.85
CA PHE A 771 -79.92 6.76 -41.80
C PHE A 771 -81.08 7.69 -42.17
N THR A 772 -81.94 7.25 -43.09
CA THR A 772 -83.02 8.09 -43.64
C THR A 772 -84.39 7.50 -43.34
N PHE A 773 -85.26 8.30 -42.72
CA PHE A 773 -86.68 8.00 -42.61
C PHE A 773 -87.43 8.65 -43.75
N ASN A 774 -88.27 7.87 -44.43
CA ASN A 774 -89.13 8.37 -45.52
C ASN A 774 -90.58 8.34 -45.07
N GLU A 775 -91.25 9.47 -45.23
CA GLU A 775 -92.69 9.63 -45.05
C GLU A 775 -93.39 9.30 -46.38
N ILE A 776 -94.51 8.56 -46.27
CA ILE A 776 -95.36 8.22 -47.41
C ILE A 776 -96.84 8.49 -47.09
N ASN A 777 -97.53 9.15 -48.03
CA ASN A 777 -98.98 9.42 -48.04
C ASN A 777 -99.51 10.60 -47.20
N LEU A 778 -98.66 11.42 -46.62
CA LEU A 778 -99.04 12.71 -46.05
C LEU A 778 -99.26 13.72 -47.19
N LYS A 779 -100.31 14.55 -47.06
CA LYS A 779 -100.64 15.53 -48.11
C LYS A 779 -99.58 16.64 -48.21
N PRO A 780 -99.31 17.17 -49.41
CA PRO A 780 -98.40 18.29 -49.59
C PRO A 780 -98.74 19.49 -48.69
N GLY A 781 -97.73 20.04 -48.01
CA GLY A 781 -97.87 21.18 -47.08
C GLY A 781 -98.08 20.81 -45.61
N MET A 782 -98.24 19.53 -45.29
CA MET A 782 -98.29 19.03 -43.91
C MET A 782 -96.89 18.71 -43.38
N THR A 783 -96.69 18.84 -42.07
CA THR A 783 -95.43 18.48 -41.41
C THR A 783 -95.57 17.27 -40.51
N TRP A 784 -94.48 16.52 -40.39
CA TRP A 784 -94.36 15.38 -39.49
C TRP A 784 -93.13 15.55 -38.57
N TYR A 785 -93.10 14.81 -37.47
CA TYR A 785 -92.01 14.82 -36.50
C TYR A 785 -91.46 13.41 -36.37
N LEU A 786 -90.16 13.33 -36.16
CA LEU A 786 -89.44 12.13 -35.82
C LEU A 786 -88.57 12.39 -34.60
N ASN A 787 -88.75 11.58 -33.57
CA ASN A 787 -87.83 11.53 -32.44
C ASN A 787 -87.13 10.19 -32.47
N VAL A 788 -85.80 10.20 -32.53
CA VAL A 788 -84.94 9.01 -32.46
C VAL A 788 -84.21 9.03 -31.13
N SER A 789 -84.17 7.90 -30.43
CA SER A 789 -83.54 7.79 -29.11
C SER A 789 -82.10 8.28 -29.12
N GLY A 790 -81.74 9.14 -28.17
CA GLY A 790 -80.39 9.69 -28.04
C GLY A 790 -80.04 10.79 -29.04
N GLN A 791 -81.00 11.26 -29.87
CA GLN A 791 -80.82 12.37 -30.80
C GLN A 791 -81.75 13.53 -30.46
N HIS A 792 -81.42 14.72 -30.95
CA HIS A 792 -82.36 15.84 -30.93
C HIS A 792 -83.60 15.53 -31.77
N SER A 793 -84.76 16.08 -31.36
CA SER A 793 -85.99 16.00 -32.15
C SER A 793 -85.78 16.57 -33.55
N SER A 794 -86.39 15.97 -34.56
CA SER A 794 -86.33 16.50 -35.94
C SER A 794 -86.91 17.91 -36.07
N GLY A 795 -87.76 18.33 -35.12
CA GLY A 795 -88.69 19.45 -35.33
C GLY A 795 -89.72 19.12 -36.43
N PRO A 796 -90.54 20.11 -36.86
CA PRO A 796 -91.50 19.91 -37.94
C PRO A 796 -90.76 19.71 -39.27
N VAL A 797 -90.86 18.51 -39.83
CA VAL A 797 -90.29 18.12 -41.12
C VAL A 797 -91.34 18.36 -42.21
N SER A 798 -91.03 19.20 -43.19
CA SER A 798 -91.90 19.49 -44.35
C SER A 798 -91.54 18.71 -45.62
N SER A 799 -90.39 18.04 -45.62
CA SER A 799 -89.94 17.13 -46.68
C SER A 799 -90.52 15.73 -46.52
N THR A 800 -90.48 14.92 -47.59
CA THR A 800 -90.85 13.51 -47.56
C THR A 800 -89.78 12.62 -46.90
N SER A 801 -88.66 13.17 -46.47
CA SER A 801 -87.61 12.42 -45.77
C SER A 801 -86.86 13.24 -44.73
N TYR A 802 -86.29 12.54 -43.75
CA TYR A 802 -85.40 13.10 -42.73
C TYR A 802 -84.21 12.17 -42.52
N SER A 803 -83.00 12.70 -42.70
CA SER A 803 -81.76 11.94 -42.54
C SER A 803 -80.98 12.41 -41.31
N LEU A 804 -80.38 11.46 -40.61
CA LEU A 804 -79.48 11.72 -39.49
C LEU A 804 -78.28 10.78 -39.52
N LYS A 805 -77.13 11.22 -38.99
CA LYS A 805 -75.92 10.40 -38.91
C LYS A 805 -75.82 9.72 -37.55
N LEU A 806 -75.97 8.40 -37.56
CA LEU A 806 -76.00 7.57 -36.36
C LEU A 806 -74.83 6.57 -36.37
N PRO A 807 -74.18 6.29 -35.23
CA PRO A 807 -73.28 5.14 -35.13
C PRO A 807 -74.04 3.82 -35.25
N ASN A 808 -73.31 2.71 -35.39
CA ASN A 808 -73.95 1.39 -35.39
C ASN A 808 -74.71 1.14 -34.09
N GLY A 809 -75.95 0.65 -34.19
CA GLY A 809 -76.80 0.43 -33.03
C GLY A 809 -78.28 0.34 -33.40
N THR A 810 -79.09 -0.04 -32.41
CA THR A 810 -80.55 -0.08 -32.54
C THR A 810 -81.16 1.11 -31.79
N TYR A 811 -81.90 1.94 -32.52
CA TYR A 811 -82.51 3.16 -32.01
C TYR A 811 -84.02 3.00 -32.03
N SER A 812 -84.69 3.32 -30.91
CA SER A 812 -86.14 3.45 -30.93
C SER A 812 -86.53 4.78 -31.55
N TYR A 813 -87.57 4.81 -32.38
CA TYR A 813 -88.12 6.03 -32.94
C TYR A 813 -89.61 6.16 -32.65
N THR A 814 -90.11 7.39 -32.62
CA THR A 814 -91.54 7.74 -32.63
C THR A 814 -91.80 8.75 -33.73
N ALA A 815 -92.89 8.58 -34.47
CA ALA A 815 -93.33 9.48 -35.53
C ALA A 815 -94.73 10.05 -35.23
N ALA A 816 -94.95 11.31 -35.55
CA ALA A 816 -96.25 11.99 -35.41
C ALA A 816 -96.48 12.98 -36.56
N SER A 817 -97.73 13.26 -36.91
CA SER A 817 -98.10 14.35 -37.82
C SER A 817 -98.69 15.53 -37.06
N THR A 818 -98.58 16.74 -37.62
CA THR A 818 -99.26 17.94 -37.07
C THR A 818 -100.79 17.87 -37.19
N ASP A 819 -101.31 17.18 -38.20
CA ASP A 819 -102.75 16.95 -38.38
C ASP A 819 -103.19 15.63 -37.73
N LYS A 820 -104.09 15.72 -36.74
CA LYS A 820 -104.61 14.58 -35.95
C LYS A 820 -105.48 13.61 -36.76
N ARG A 821 -105.84 13.94 -38.00
CA ARG A 821 -106.56 13.03 -38.91
C ARG A 821 -105.66 11.99 -39.56
N TYR A 822 -104.35 12.22 -39.53
CA TYR A 822 -103.33 11.29 -40.00
C TYR A 822 -102.61 10.72 -38.78
N VAL A 823 -102.43 9.41 -38.73
CA VAL A 823 -101.68 8.74 -37.66
C VAL A 823 -100.62 7.89 -38.34
N PRO A 824 -99.32 8.08 -38.03
CA PRO A 824 -98.28 7.26 -38.61
C PRO A 824 -98.47 5.79 -38.24
N SER A 825 -98.26 4.89 -39.19
CA SER A 825 -98.31 3.45 -38.97
C SER A 825 -97.06 2.81 -39.59
N PRO A 826 -96.09 2.36 -38.76
CA PRO A 826 -96.10 2.41 -37.30
C PRO A 826 -95.81 3.83 -36.75
N SER A 827 -96.42 4.20 -35.63
CA SER A 827 -96.13 5.48 -34.93
C SER A 827 -94.92 5.39 -34.01
N TYR A 828 -94.41 4.18 -33.77
CA TYR A 828 -93.17 3.92 -33.05
C TYR A 828 -92.55 2.60 -33.51
N GLY A 829 -91.25 2.46 -33.38
CA GLY A 829 -90.55 1.23 -33.75
C GLY A 829 -89.07 1.30 -33.42
N THR A 830 -88.29 0.35 -33.94
CA THR A 830 -86.84 0.33 -33.83
C THR A 830 -86.20 0.38 -35.21
N ALA A 831 -85.19 1.22 -35.38
CA ALA A 831 -84.34 1.31 -36.54
C ALA A 831 -82.93 0.81 -36.16
N THR A 832 -82.39 -0.14 -36.92
CA THR A 832 -81.04 -0.66 -36.67
C THR A 832 -80.09 -0.16 -37.74
N VAL A 833 -79.03 0.51 -37.30
CA VAL A 833 -77.93 0.99 -38.14
C VAL A 833 -76.80 -0.05 -38.02
N ASN A 834 -76.55 -0.79 -39.10
CA ASN A 834 -75.53 -1.84 -39.15
C ASN A 834 -74.66 -1.71 -40.41
N GLY A 835 -73.94 -0.59 -40.55
CA GLY A 835 -72.79 -0.52 -41.45
C GLY A 835 -73.04 -0.42 -42.97
N GLY A 836 -74.20 0.05 -43.43
CA GLY A 836 -74.50 0.29 -44.85
C GLY A 836 -75.67 1.26 -45.05
N PRO A 837 -75.90 1.82 -46.26
CA PRO A 837 -77.04 2.67 -46.53
C PRO A 837 -78.32 1.84 -46.38
N GLY A 838 -79.10 2.13 -45.33
CA GLY A 838 -80.42 1.56 -45.05
C GLY A 838 -81.53 2.46 -45.56
#